data_AF-A0A7V9GRK9-F1
#
_entry.id   AF-A0A7V9GRK9-F1
#
_cell.length_a   1.000
_cell.length_b   1.000
_cell.length_c   1.000
_cell.angle_alpha   90.00
_cell.angle_beta   90.00
_cell.angle_gamma   90.00
#
_symmetry.space_group_name_H-M   'P 1'
#
loop_
_entity.id
_entity.type
_entity.pdbx_description
1 polymer ?
#
loop_
_entity_poly.entity_id
_entity_poly.type
_entity_poly.pdbx_seq_one_letter_code
_entity_poly.pdbx_strand_id
1 'polypeptide(L)'
;MARRALLAVALIALVPASAEAAGLSAGAGRADITPPTGYFTFGYVRADSKPTGTHTRLYARVLVLERDGRKVALVAEDLGGIAGGMLADAAALVKDRGFSEQNVINSASHTHMGPSGYFNFGTFNTVFPSKATLTGLTTTFDFSVAGDPKLYTFLTKRLAEAIKRADEDRAPASAAWAATTLEGVTVNRSVEAHLANHGIIKAMGEGSPAMDPDGPAHTLDRNVHVLRVDKLGAPAKKKKAKKKRKSKARKSAKRRRKKKKKATAKTTPLGAWSTYANHGTVVKYDFSGYSGDHQAAANRVFEHAVRREAGVPSGQEIVNVYGNGDEGDMSAGLTRSGPAAAEEVGRMEAAKMLDAWRDAGRRLSSTPALDMRWTRVCFCGQQTEGGRVDTRSVIGLPQFTGSDEARGPLYDETGVPFEDRRAPADDPVQGTKIPVVRDAHGGSPTAVPIAVLRVGNGLIATVPGELTIEMGNRVRAAVRQASGATGIDHVAIAGLANEFLNYFTTPEEYQRQFYEGGATVYGRFSANVIKLGLADLAGRLASGQPAPPPHPFDPTNGLHPVSEPFSEGAATGTPTLQPGPIQRLQRARFAWRGGPRGEDRPVDTPFVTIERRDKTGWSKAADDLGLQIMWNVDDAGVYTAQWEAPLDFLTGDYRFVVTANRYRVESKPFALVRARSVGVQGARQGGTFTATLTYPEPIPNTDLTHRPDGPDGGSVTFDVGGKAVTVKRRSGRTFSVPAPAGTPVAVAEGSARDRFGNLNATALPAGAARNAARARNARAVSAYMRRHPPSDAERITNAPLDGLR
;
A
#
# COMPACT_ATOMS: atom_id res chain seq x y z
N MET A 1 81.07 46.56 23.15
CA MET A 1 80.48 45.23 23.31
C MET A 1 79.05 45.40 23.81
N ALA A 2 78.03 45.12 23.00
CA ALA A 2 76.63 45.21 23.44
C ALA A 2 75.81 44.07 22.83
N ARG A 3 75.24 43.25 23.72
CA ARG A 3 74.36 42.12 23.45
C ARG A 3 73.04 42.60 22.85
N ARG A 4 72.55 41.95 21.77
CA ARG A 4 71.15 41.99 21.35
C ARG A 4 70.57 40.58 21.41
N ALA A 5 69.50 40.42 22.19
CA ALA A 5 68.74 39.19 22.33
C ALA A 5 67.77 39.04 21.14
N LEU A 6 67.71 37.84 20.55
CA LEU A 6 66.69 37.43 19.58
C LEU A 6 65.60 36.64 20.31
N LEU A 7 64.36 37.15 20.24
CA LEU A 7 63.15 36.43 20.62
C LEU A 7 62.80 35.44 19.49
N ALA A 8 62.71 34.15 19.80
CA ALA A 8 62.12 33.14 18.91
C ALA A 8 60.69 32.84 19.39
N VAL A 9 59.69 33.17 18.56
CA VAL A 9 58.29 32.78 18.77
C VAL A 9 58.05 31.45 18.04
N ALA A 10 57.75 30.39 18.78
CA ALA A 10 57.35 29.11 18.22
C ALA A 10 55.83 29.11 17.94
N LEU A 11 55.44 29.13 16.66
CA LEU A 11 54.07 28.81 16.25
C LEU A 11 53.86 27.29 16.33
N ILE A 12 53.04 26.85 17.29
CA ILE A 12 52.52 25.49 17.32
C ILE A 12 51.35 25.42 16.35
N ALA A 13 51.51 24.72 15.23
CA ALA A 13 50.42 24.38 14.33
C ALA A 13 49.43 23.43 15.05
N LEU A 14 48.25 23.92 15.41
CA LEU A 14 47.14 23.07 15.81
C LEU A 14 46.66 22.29 14.58
N VAL A 15 46.97 21.00 14.55
CA VAL A 15 46.30 20.05 13.66
C VAL A 15 44.85 19.93 14.14
N PRO A 16 43.82 20.22 13.32
CA PRO A 16 42.44 20.02 13.74
C PRO A 16 42.22 18.53 14.00
N ALA A 17 41.69 18.20 15.18
CA ALA A 17 41.21 16.86 15.48
C ALA A 17 40.22 16.46 14.38
N SER A 18 40.46 15.32 13.74
CA SER A 18 39.52 14.72 12.78
C SER A 18 38.15 14.64 13.45
N ALA A 19 37.18 15.41 12.95
CA ALA A 19 35.81 15.30 13.36
C ALA A 19 35.36 13.87 13.03
N GLU A 20 35.10 13.07 14.07
CA GLU A 20 34.54 11.73 13.93
C GLU A 20 33.20 11.89 13.18
N ALA A 21 33.09 11.35 11.96
CA ALA A 21 31.92 11.52 11.11
C ALA A 21 30.65 11.15 11.89
N ALA A 22 29.68 12.06 11.95
CA ALA A 22 28.47 11.84 12.73
C ALA A 22 27.71 10.63 12.15
N GLY A 23 27.35 9.69 13.03
CA GLY A 23 26.52 8.55 12.65
C GLY A 23 25.13 8.98 12.19
N LEU A 24 24.45 8.11 11.45
CA LEU A 24 23.05 8.29 11.09
C LEU A 24 22.20 8.45 12.35
N SER A 25 21.25 9.39 12.32
CA SER A 25 20.11 9.41 13.22
C SER A 25 18.82 9.15 12.45
N ALA A 26 17.87 8.46 13.07
CA ALA A 26 16.57 8.20 12.47
C ALA A 26 15.46 8.08 13.51
N GLY A 27 14.23 8.40 13.10
CA GLY A 27 13.02 8.32 13.89
C GLY A 27 11.81 7.94 13.03
N ALA A 28 10.78 7.38 13.67
CA ALA A 28 9.56 6.93 13.01
C ALA A 28 8.33 7.67 13.58
N GLY A 29 7.37 7.98 12.71
CA GLY A 29 6.15 8.67 13.10
C GLY A 29 4.98 8.30 12.19
N ARG A 30 3.77 8.46 12.72
CA ARG A 30 2.52 8.22 12.00
C ARG A 30 1.44 9.19 12.47
N ALA A 31 0.54 9.55 11.57
CA ALA A 31 -0.69 10.27 11.88
C ALA A 31 -1.87 9.66 11.10
N ASP A 32 -3.01 9.47 11.76
CA ASP A 32 -4.28 9.14 11.09
C ASP A 32 -4.74 10.32 10.22
N ILE A 33 -4.97 10.06 8.93
CA ILE A 33 -5.42 11.02 7.91
C ILE A 33 -6.83 10.70 7.41
N THR A 34 -7.58 9.83 8.09
CA THR A 34 -8.95 9.46 7.68
C THR A 34 -9.90 10.63 7.97
N PRO A 35 -10.54 11.27 6.97
CA PRO A 35 -11.49 12.34 7.23
C PRO A 35 -12.84 11.79 7.72
N PRO A 36 -13.79 12.65 8.14
CA PRO A 36 -15.20 12.31 8.16
C PRO A 36 -15.68 11.79 6.79
N THR A 37 -16.74 11.00 6.78
CA THR A 37 -17.33 10.43 5.57
C THR A 37 -18.04 11.50 4.73
N GLY A 38 -18.45 11.11 3.53
CA GLY A 38 -19.19 11.98 2.61
C GLY A 38 -18.33 12.79 1.64
N TYR A 39 -17.03 12.50 1.53
CA TYR A 39 -16.23 12.88 0.36
C TYR A 39 -16.29 11.76 -0.68
N PHE A 40 -16.26 12.12 -1.97
CA PHE A 40 -16.07 11.14 -3.04
C PHE A 40 -14.71 10.48 -2.93
N THR A 41 -14.56 9.29 -3.50
CA THR A 41 -13.25 8.65 -3.60
C THR A 41 -12.44 9.20 -4.76
N PHE A 42 -11.11 9.11 -4.62
CA PHE A 42 -10.18 9.35 -5.72
C PHE A 42 -10.08 8.13 -6.66
N GLY A 43 -9.65 8.34 -7.91
CA GLY A 43 -9.14 7.28 -8.77
C GLY A 43 -10.17 6.77 -9.78
N TYR A 44 -11.30 6.23 -9.31
CA TYR A 44 -12.37 5.78 -10.22
C TYR A 44 -13.13 6.94 -10.88
N VAL A 45 -13.03 8.16 -10.33
CA VAL A 45 -13.65 9.40 -10.86
C VAL A 45 -15.17 9.25 -10.99
N ARG A 46 -15.84 8.69 -9.98
CA ARG A 46 -17.29 8.42 -10.02
C ARG A 46 -18.05 9.07 -8.88
N ALA A 47 -19.15 9.75 -9.20
CA ALA A 47 -20.04 10.36 -8.22
C ALA A 47 -20.85 9.34 -7.39
N ASP A 48 -20.95 8.09 -7.85
CA ASP A 48 -21.56 6.97 -7.10
C ASP A 48 -20.59 6.29 -6.12
N SER A 49 -19.32 6.70 -6.09
CA SER A 49 -18.33 6.23 -5.11
C SER A 49 -18.16 7.26 -4.00
N LYS A 50 -19.04 7.16 -2.99
CA LYS A 50 -19.08 8.05 -1.84
C LYS A 50 -19.16 7.25 -0.53
N PRO A 51 -18.01 6.95 0.11
CA PRO A 51 -17.96 6.16 1.32
C PRO A 51 -18.81 6.74 2.45
N THR A 52 -19.57 5.86 3.11
CA THR A 52 -20.38 6.14 4.31
C THR A 52 -19.75 5.55 5.57
N GLY A 53 -18.53 5.03 5.47
CA GLY A 53 -17.89 4.31 6.56
C GLY A 53 -16.38 4.19 6.43
N THR A 54 -15.78 3.34 7.27
CA THR A 54 -14.36 3.04 7.25
C THR A 54 -14.14 1.56 7.53
N HIS A 55 -13.36 0.89 6.67
CA HIS A 55 -12.84 -0.46 6.92
C HIS A 55 -11.43 -0.39 7.49
N THR A 56 -10.51 0.30 6.82
CA THR A 56 -9.17 0.56 7.35
C THR A 56 -8.95 2.06 7.48
N ARG A 57 -8.28 2.44 8.57
CA ARG A 57 -7.77 3.80 8.75
C ARG A 57 -6.74 4.11 7.68
N LEU A 58 -6.77 5.34 7.19
CA LEU A 58 -5.77 5.92 6.31
C LEU A 58 -4.71 6.62 7.17
N TYR A 59 -3.43 6.45 6.85
CA TYR A 59 -2.33 7.06 7.60
C TYR A 59 -1.30 7.73 6.70
N ALA A 60 -0.69 8.79 7.22
CA ALA A 60 0.63 9.24 6.82
C ALA A 60 1.68 8.52 7.69
N ARG A 61 2.64 7.82 7.07
CA ARG A 61 3.74 7.11 7.75
C ARG A 61 5.08 7.73 7.35
N VAL A 62 5.92 8.02 8.34
CA VAL A 62 7.15 8.79 8.14
C VAL A 62 8.37 8.13 8.77
N LEU A 63 9.47 8.09 8.01
CA LEU A 63 10.82 7.91 8.52
C LEU A 63 11.63 9.18 8.28
N VAL A 64 12.23 9.74 9.33
CA VAL A 64 13.19 10.85 9.19
C VAL A 64 14.60 10.28 9.30
N LEU A 65 15.48 10.65 8.38
CA LEU A 65 16.91 10.31 8.38
C LEU A 65 17.73 11.60 8.43
N GLU A 66 18.76 11.64 9.29
CA GLU A 66 19.72 12.73 9.29
C GLU A 66 21.16 12.22 9.45
N ARG A 67 22.07 12.75 8.63
CA ARG A 67 23.51 12.51 8.72
C ARG A 67 24.28 13.68 8.11
N ASP A 68 25.38 14.09 8.74
CA ASP A 68 26.31 15.10 8.23
C ASP A 68 25.58 16.40 7.79
N GLY A 69 24.61 16.85 8.59
CA GLY A 69 23.79 18.04 8.33
C GLY A 69 22.70 17.89 7.27
N ARG A 70 22.62 16.73 6.58
CA ARG A 70 21.56 16.43 5.62
C ARG A 70 20.42 15.71 6.32
N LYS A 71 19.23 16.31 6.31
CA LYS A 71 18.00 15.76 6.88
C LYS A 71 16.98 15.52 5.77
N VAL A 72 16.32 14.37 5.78
CA VAL A 72 15.24 14.01 4.85
C VAL A 72 14.10 13.30 5.57
N ALA A 73 12.85 13.58 5.18
CA ALA A 73 11.69 12.78 5.55
C ALA A 73 11.24 11.92 4.37
N LEU A 74 11.06 10.63 4.63
CA LEU A 74 10.45 9.67 3.72
C LEU A 74 9.02 9.42 4.19
N VAL A 75 8.03 9.76 3.37
CA VAL A 75 6.61 9.72 3.69
C VAL A 75 5.87 8.86 2.69
N ALA A 76 4.90 8.09 3.21
CA ALA A 76 3.89 7.42 2.43
C ALA A 76 2.51 7.70 3.04
N GLU A 77 1.56 8.14 2.22
CA GLU A 77 0.18 8.41 2.61
C GLU A 77 -0.78 7.40 1.99
N ASP A 78 -1.73 6.89 2.80
CA ASP A 78 -2.85 6.07 2.32
C ASP A 78 -3.88 6.95 1.58
N LEU A 79 -3.44 7.61 0.50
CA LEU A 79 -4.21 8.47 -0.40
C LEU A 79 -4.08 7.98 -1.85
N GLY A 80 -4.89 8.58 -2.71
CA GLY A 80 -4.86 8.35 -4.15
C GLY A 80 -3.71 9.05 -4.88
N GLY A 81 -3.28 10.22 -4.42
CA GLY A 81 -2.15 10.95 -4.99
C GLY A 81 -1.67 12.01 -4.01
N ILE A 82 -0.53 12.64 -4.29
CA ILE A 82 0.01 13.71 -3.43
C ILE A 82 -0.24 15.04 -4.10
N ALA A 83 -0.95 15.95 -3.44
CA ALA A 83 -1.08 17.33 -3.89
C ALA A 83 0.18 18.12 -3.50
N GLY A 84 0.87 18.73 -4.47
CA GLY A 84 2.15 19.39 -4.22
C GLY A 84 2.06 20.58 -3.26
N GLY A 85 0.96 21.34 -3.31
CA GLY A 85 0.70 22.41 -2.35
C GLY A 85 0.54 21.91 -0.93
N MET A 86 -0.16 20.77 -0.75
CA MET A 86 -0.32 20.13 0.56
C MET A 86 1.03 19.75 1.17
N LEU A 87 1.95 19.22 0.37
CA LEU A 87 3.31 18.92 0.80
C LEU A 87 4.07 20.20 1.19
N ALA A 88 4.02 21.23 0.35
CA ALA A 88 4.71 22.50 0.60
C ALA A 88 4.22 23.18 1.90
N ASP A 89 2.90 23.25 2.09
CA ASP A 89 2.29 23.82 3.30
C ASP A 89 2.60 22.96 4.54
N ALA A 90 2.52 21.63 4.45
CA ALA A 90 2.86 20.76 5.58
C ALA A 90 4.32 20.90 6.00
N ALA A 91 5.25 20.97 5.05
CA ALA A 91 6.66 21.23 5.34
C ALA A 91 6.86 22.63 5.95
N ALA A 92 6.12 23.64 5.48
CA ALA A 92 6.16 24.99 6.04
C ALA A 92 5.69 25.03 7.51
N LEU A 93 4.70 24.22 7.89
CA LEU A 93 4.23 24.09 9.28
C LEU A 93 5.29 23.51 10.23
N VAL A 94 6.27 22.77 9.70
CA VAL A 94 7.39 22.19 10.47
C VAL A 94 8.76 22.76 10.06
N LYS A 95 8.79 23.95 9.43
CA LYS A 95 10.02 24.57 8.93
C LYS A 95 11.09 24.80 10.00
N ASP A 96 10.68 25.11 11.23
CA ASP A 96 11.59 25.35 12.36
C ASP A 96 12.36 24.08 12.78
N ARG A 97 11.95 22.92 12.26
CA ARG A 97 12.63 21.63 12.43
C ARG A 97 13.59 21.31 11.27
N GLY A 98 13.75 22.22 10.31
CA GLY A 98 14.64 22.07 9.16
C GLY A 98 14.02 21.30 8.00
N PHE A 99 12.70 21.36 7.84
CA PHE A 99 12.00 20.77 6.69
C PHE A 99 11.53 21.83 5.69
N SER A 100 11.52 21.45 4.43
CA SER A 100 10.92 22.17 3.30
C SER A 100 10.48 21.15 2.27
N GLU A 101 9.79 21.58 1.20
CA GLU A 101 9.46 20.69 0.07
C GLU A 101 10.69 20.01 -0.56
N GLN A 102 11.90 20.55 -0.36
CA GLN A 102 13.12 20.05 -0.99
C GLN A 102 13.72 18.83 -0.29
N ASN A 103 13.32 18.57 0.96
CA ASN A 103 13.86 17.46 1.76
C ASN A 103 12.78 16.57 2.37
N VAL A 104 11.59 16.58 1.76
CA VAL A 104 10.52 15.62 2.05
C VAL A 104 10.22 14.89 0.75
N ILE A 105 10.36 13.57 0.76
CA ILE A 105 9.84 12.70 -0.30
C ILE A 105 8.53 12.14 0.21
N ASN A 106 7.42 12.55 -0.40
CA ASN A 106 6.09 12.13 -0.03
C ASN A 106 5.43 11.40 -1.19
N SER A 107 5.10 10.12 -1.02
CA SER A 107 4.47 9.26 -2.03
C SER A 107 3.09 8.80 -1.55
N ALA A 108 2.17 8.56 -2.47
CA ALA A 108 0.89 7.94 -2.16
C ALA A 108 0.95 6.42 -2.32
N SER A 109 0.14 5.71 -1.53
CA SER A 109 -0.15 4.28 -1.73
C SER A 109 -0.92 4.01 -3.04
N HIS A 110 -1.55 5.04 -3.60
CA HIS A 110 -2.51 4.97 -4.68
C HIS A 110 -3.76 4.14 -4.36
N THR A 111 -4.29 4.25 -3.14
CA THR A 111 -5.61 3.68 -2.85
C THR A 111 -6.71 4.47 -3.56
N HIS A 112 -7.58 3.77 -4.28
CA HIS A 112 -8.78 4.34 -4.90
C HIS A 112 -9.98 4.40 -3.94
N MET A 113 -9.78 4.01 -2.68
CA MET A 113 -10.78 4.09 -1.61
C MET A 113 -10.38 5.09 -0.50
N GLY A 114 -9.54 6.07 -0.84
CA GLY A 114 -9.31 7.29 -0.06
C GLY A 114 -10.15 8.47 -0.57
N PRO A 115 -10.25 9.59 0.17
CA PRO A 115 -11.02 10.76 -0.27
C PRO A 115 -10.42 11.39 -1.55
N SER A 116 -11.24 12.07 -2.33
CA SER A 116 -10.87 13.09 -3.33
C SER A 116 -11.23 14.49 -2.81
N GLY A 117 -11.00 15.53 -3.61
CA GLY A 117 -11.42 16.91 -3.30
C GLY A 117 -10.42 17.70 -2.46
N TYR A 118 -9.14 17.31 -2.44
CA TYR A 118 -8.09 18.01 -1.69
C TYR A 118 -6.93 18.50 -2.57
N PHE A 119 -7.02 18.36 -3.90
CA PHE A 119 -5.95 18.82 -4.77
C PHE A 119 -6.01 20.33 -4.98
N ASN A 120 -4.83 20.95 -5.03
CA ASN A 120 -4.64 22.36 -5.38
C ASN A 120 -5.08 22.65 -6.84
N PHE A 121 -5.03 21.63 -7.69
CA PHE A 121 -5.36 21.70 -9.12
C PHE A 121 -6.66 20.93 -9.41
N GLY A 122 -7.65 21.62 -9.98
CA GLY A 122 -9.04 21.17 -10.01
C GLY A 122 -9.33 19.90 -10.83
N THR A 123 -8.45 19.55 -11.78
CA THR A 123 -8.62 18.34 -12.61
C THR A 123 -8.74 17.08 -11.76
N PHE A 124 -8.05 17.03 -10.63
CA PHE A 124 -7.99 15.84 -9.78
C PHE A 124 -9.09 15.80 -8.71
N ASN A 125 -9.89 16.85 -8.59
CA ASN A 125 -11.07 16.90 -7.72
C ASN A 125 -12.36 16.56 -8.47
N THR A 126 -12.31 16.53 -9.80
CA THR A 126 -13.46 16.21 -10.66
C THR A 126 -13.95 14.79 -10.41
N VAL A 127 -15.27 14.60 -10.45
CA VAL A 127 -15.93 13.30 -10.43
C VAL A 127 -16.98 13.26 -11.54
N PHE A 128 -17.08 12.14 -12.25
CA PHE A 128 -18.04 11.99 -13.33
C PHE A 128 -19.40 11.51 -12.79
N PRO A 129 -20.52 12.08 -13.28
CA PRO A 129 -21.84 11.63 -12.89
C PRO A 129 -22.10 10.20 -13.39
N SER A 130 -22.71 9.38 -12.54
CA SER A 130 -23.40 8.14 -12.91
C SER A 130 -24.80 8.43 -13.50
N LYS A 131 -25.47 7.42 -14.08
CA LYS A 131 -26.90 7.48 -14.46
C LYS A 131 -27.78 8.08 -13.37
N ALA A 132 -27.55 7.67 -12.13
CA ALA A 132 -28.38 8.07 -11.00
C ALA A 132 -28.09 9.50 -10.51
N THR A 133 -26.93 10.06 -10.86
CA THR A 133 -26.47 11.38 -10.38
C THR A 133 -26.41 12.43 -11.49
N LEU A 134 -26.73 12.07 -12.73
CA LEU A 134 -26.70 12.98 -13.87
C LEU A 134 -27.86 13.97 -13.79
N THR A 135 -27.53 15.24 -13.54
CA THR A 135 -28.51 16.34 -13.49
C THR A 135 -28.41 17.30 -14.68
N GLY A 136 -27.39 17.13 -15.55
CA GLY A 136 -27.18 17.90 -16.78
C GLY A 136 -25.82 17.61 -17.45
N LEU A 137 -25.69 17.90 -18.75
CA LEU A 137 -24.44 17.67 -19.51
C LEU A 137 -23.32 18.66 -19.17
N THR A 138 -23.65 19.87 -18.71
CA THR A 138 -22.67 20.94 -18.42
C THR A 138 -21.83 20.67 -17.17
N THR A 139 -22.30 19.84 -16.23
CA THR A 139 -21.57 19.45 -15.02
C THR A 139 -20.70 18.20 -15.21
N THR A 140 -20.82 17.53 -16.37
CA THR A 140 -20.14 16.23 -16.64
C THR A 140 -18.63 16.39 -16.93
N PHE A 141 -18.20 17.60 -17.33
CA PHE A 141 -16.81 17.88 -17.75
C PHE A 141 -16.24 19.13 -17.07
N ASP A 142 -16.66 19.42 -15.84
CA ASP A 142 -16.07 20.52 -15.07
C ASP A 142 -14.75 20.07 -14.42
N PHE A 143 -13.63 20.49 -15.01
CA PHE A 143 -12.28 20.23 -14.51
C PHE A 143 -11.71 21.38 -13.66
N SER A 144 -12.58 22.31 -13.24
CA SER A 144 -12.24 23.45 -12.40
C SER A 144 -12.68 23.29 -10.94
N VAL A 145 -13.06 22.07 -10.53
CA VAL A 145 -13.56 21.78 -9.17
C VAL A 145 -12.50 22.12 -8.13
N ALA A 146 -12.74 23.16 -7.34
CA ALA A 146 -11.84 23.58 -6.28
C ALA A 146 -11.74 22.52 -5.16
N GLY A 147 -10.57 22.42 -4.53
CA GLY A 147 -10.38 21.59 -3.35
C GLY A 147 -11.17 22.12 -2.16
N ASP A 148 -11.74 21.23 -1.35
CA ASP A 148 -12.40 21.54 -0.08
C ASP A 148 -11.35 22.06 0.92
N PRO A 149 -11.44 23.33 1.37
CA PRO A 149 -10.42 23.92 2.24
C PRO A 149 -10.30 23.22 3.61
N LYS A 150 -11.39 22.60 4.09
CA LYS A 150 -11.42 21.94 5.38
C LYS A 150 -10.75 20.57 5.31
N LEU A 151 -11.03 19.80 4.26
CA LEU A 151 -10.33 18.55 3.97
C LEU A 151 -8.84 18.80 3.74
N TYR A 152 -8.49 19.78 2.91
CA TYR A 152 -7.11 20.19 2.67
C TYR A 152 -6.39 20.55 3.96
N THR A 153 -7.01 21.39 4.80
CA THR A 153 -6.43 21.80 6.09
C THR A 153 -6.20 20.60 7.02
N PHE A 154 -7.16 19.69 7.09
CA PHE A 154 -7.03 18.48 7.88
C PHE A 154 -5.84 17.64 7.40
N LEU A 155 -5.82 17.22 6.13
CA LEU A 155 -4.75 16.37 5.59
C LEU A 155 -3.36 17.02 5.76
N THR A 156 -3.24 18.31 5.43
CA THR A 156 -1.98 19.08 5.58
C THR A 156 -1.47 19.07 7.02
N LYS A 157 -2.34 19.36 8.01
CA LYS A 157 -1.95 19.39 9.42
C LYS A 157 -1.60 17.98 9.94
N ARG A 158 -2.27 16.94 9.44
CA ARG A 158 -1.98 15.55 9.81
C ARG A 158 -0.64 15.07 9.22
N LEU A 159 -0.32 15.42 7.98
CA LEU A 159 0.99 15.19 7.37
C LEU A 159 2.11 15.87 8.19
N ALA A 160 1.95 17.16 8.51
CA ALA A 160 2.90 17.90 9.33
C ALA A 160 3.11 17.25 10.71
N GLU A 161 2.04 16.79 11.36
CA GLU A 161 2.11 16.09 12.64
C GLU A 161 2.84 14.74 12.53
N ALA A 162 2.66 13.97 11.44
CA ALA A 162 3.41 12.73 11.22
C ALA A 162 4.92 12.99 11.07
N ILE A 163 5.30 14.04 10.32
CA ILE A 163 6.70 14.45 10.15
C ILE A 163 7.30 14.89 11.49
N LYS A 164 6.56 15.70 12.25
CA LYS A 164 6.97 16.14 13.59
C LYS A 164 7.21 14.96 14.52
N ARG A 165 6.28 14.00 14.61
CA ARG A 165 6.43 12.80 15.46
C ARG A 165 7.68 11.99 15.09
N ALA A 166 7.95 11.84 13.79
CA ALA A 166 9.14 11.14 13.33
C ALA A 166 10.45 11.87 13.65
N ASP A 167 10.48 13.20 13.53
CA ASP A 167 11.64 14.02 13.89
C ASP A 167 11.90 14.00 15.42
N GLU A 168 10.85 14.05 16.23
CA GLU A 168 10.93 13.95 17.70
C GLU A 168 11.42 12.57 18.18
N ASP A 169 11.14 11.52 17.42
CA ASP A 169 11.55 10.15 17.72
C ASP A 169 13.01 9.84 17.33
N ARG A 170 13.76 10.81 16.78
CA ARG A 170 15.11 10.56 16.27
C ARG A 170 16.10 10.11 17.34
N ALA A 171 16.82 9.04 17.03
CA ALA A 171 17.94 8.54 17.82
C ALA A 171 19.05 8.02 16.89
N PRO A 172 20.28 7.79 17.40
CA PRO A 172 21.33 7.15 16.62
C PRO A 172 20.82 5.84 15.98
N ALA A 173 21.12 5.64 14.71
CA ALA A 173 20.49 4.63 13.89
C ALA A 173 21.49 3.96 12.93
N SER A 174 21.00 2.93 12.27
CA SER A 174 21.67 2.27 11.15
C SER A 174 20.64 1.92 10.08
N ALA A 175 21.07 1.93 8.82
CA ALA A 175 20.22 1.59 7.70
C ALA A 175 20.96 0.73 6.67
N ALA A 176 20.19 -0.05 5.90
CA ALA A 176 20.69 -0.84 4.78
C ALA A 176 19.55 -1.21 3.81
N TRP A 177 19.94 -1.46 2.57
CA TRP A 177 19.03 -1.91 1.52
C TRP A 177 19.05 -3.42 1.33
N ALA A 178 17.91 -3.93 0.88
CA ALA A 178 17.80 -5.19 0.18
C ALA A 178 16.66 -5.11 -0.85
N ALA A 179 16.65 -6.07 -1.77
CA ALA A 179 15.56 -6.26 -2.71
C ALA A 179 15.27 -7.75 -2.88
N THR A 180 14.04 -8.07 -3.25
CA THR A 180 13.60 -9.41 -3.66
C THR A 180 12.61 -9.27 -4.81
N THR A 181 12.14 -10.37 -5.38
CA THR A 181 11.05 -10.38 -6.35
C THR A 181 9.74 -10.94 -5.78
N LEU A 182 8.63 -10.45 -6.32
CA LEU A 182 7.26 -10.92 -6.12
C LEU A 182 6.61 -11.18 -7.49
N GLU A 183 6.05 -12.37 -7.67
CA GLU A 183 5.42 -12.82 -8.92
C GLU A 183 4.02 -13.38 -8.64
N GLY A 184 3.17 -13.42 -9.67
CA GLY A 184 1.82 -14.00 -9.58
C GLY A 184 0.80 -13.13 -8.82
N VAL A 185 1.16 -11.87 -8.56
CA VAL A 185 0.30 -10.88 -7.89
C VAL A 185 -0.29 -9.92 -8.91
N THR A 186 0.56 -9.13 -9.57
CA THR A 186 0.16 -8.12 -10.55
C THR A 186 0.06 -8.68 -11.97
N VAL A 187 -0.74 -7.99 -12.78
CA VAL A 187 -0.91 -8.19 -14.22
C VAL A 187 -0.75 -6.84 -14.93
N ASN A 188 -0.15 -6.86 -16.13
CA ASN A 188 -0.15 -5.68 -16.99
C ASN A 188 -1.54 -5.45 -17.58
N ARG A 189 -2.15 -4.30 -17.30
CA ARG A 189 -3.50 -3.97 -17.78
C ARG A 189 -3.53 -3.42 -19.21
N SER A 190 -2.38 -3.09 -19.78
CA SER A 190 -2.22 -2.49 -21.12
C SER A 190 -1.10 -3.18 -21.90
N VAL A 191 -1.11 -4.52 -21.95
CA VAL A 191 0.00 -5.31 -22.53
C VAL A 191 0.26 -5.00 -24.00
N GLU A 192 -0.77 -4.68 -24.79
CA GLU A 192 -0.61 -4.24 -26.18
C GLU A 192 0.11 -2.90 -26.31
N ALA A 193 -0.07 -2.00 -25.34
CA ALA A 193 0.66 -0.75 -25.28
C ALA A 193 2.13 -1.00 -24.97
N HIS A 194 2.40 -1.86 -23.98
CA HIS A 194 3.75 -2.29 -23.61
C HIS A 194 4.48 -2.96 -24.79
N LEU A 195 3.83 -3.87 -25.53
CA LEU A 195 4.42 -4.56 -26.69
C LEU A 195 4.83 -3.60 -27.82
N ALA A 196 4.22 -2.41 -27.90
CA ALA A 196 4.59 -1.40 -28.89
C ALA A 196 6.03 -0.89 -28.70
N ASN A 197 6.58 -0.97 -27.48
CA ASN A 197 7.99 -0.67 -27.19
C ASN A 197 8.96 -1.57 -27.99
N HIS A 198 8.50 -2.75 -28.42
CA HIS A 198 9.26 -3.71 -29.23
C HIS A 198 8.83 -3.72 -30.70
N GLY A 199 8.05 -2.71 -31.15
CA GLY A 199 7.51 -2.64 -32.50
C GLY A 199 6.40 -3.66 -32.78
N ILE A 200 5.89 -4.35 -31.75
CA ILE A 200 4.82 -5.33 -31.88
C ILE A 200 3.48 -4.60 -31.69
N ILE A 201 2.78 -4.37 -32.79
CA ILE A 201 1.49 -3.68 -32.79
C ILE A 201 0.36 -4.71 -32.86
N LYS A 202 -0.45 -4.76 -31.81
CA LYS A 202 -1.64 -5.62 -31.70
C LYS A 202 -2.87 -4.78 -31.39
N ALA A 203 -4.02 -5.22 -31.90
CA ALA A 203 -5.30 -4.64 -31.48
C ALA A 203 -5.59 -5.04 -30.03
N MET A 204 -6.39 -4.23 -29.33
CA MET A 204 -6.83 -4.53 -27.97
C MET A 204 -7.43 -5.93 -27.87
N GLY A 205 -6.92 -6.76 -26.95
CA GLY A 205 -7.34 -8.14 -26.73
C GLY A 205 -6.57 -9.19 -27.53
N GLU A 206 -5.70 -8.78 -28.47
CA GLU A 206 -4.83 -9.69 -29.24
C GLU A 206 -3.43 -9.83 -28.63
N GLY A 207 -3.06 -8.98 -27.68
CA GLY A 207 -1.77 -9.02 -27.00
C GLY A 207 -1.70 -10.11 -25.94
N SER A 208 -0.49 -10.57 -25.65
CA SER A 208 -0.24 -11.35 -24.44
C SER A 208 1.20 -11.17 -23.97
N PRO A 209 1.49 -11.35 -22.68
CA PRO A 209 2.86 -11.27 -22.16
C PRO A 209 3.84 -12.22 -22.86
N ALA A 210 3.36 -13.35 -23.41
CA ALA A 210 4.20 -14.30 -24.16
C ALA A 210 4.74 -13.76 -25.49
N MET A 211 4.20 -12.63 -25.98
CA MET A 211 4.69 -11.98 -27.20
C MET A 211 5.85 -11.01 -26.93
N ASP A 212 6.13 -10.69 -25.66
CA ASP A 212 7.26 -9.83 -25.32
C ASP A 212 8.59 -10.57 -25.63
N PRO A 213 9.48 -10.01 -26.48
CA PRO A 213 10.73 -10.65 -26.86
C PRO A 213 11.71 -10.86 -25.69
N ASP A 214 11.60 -10.05 -24.63
CA ASP A 214 12.37 -10.18 -23.39
C ASP A 214 11.68 -11.11 -22.37
N GLY A 215 10.53 -11.67 -22.76
CA GLY A 215 9.79 -12.71 -22.09
C GLY A 215 8.63 -12.18 -21.22
N PRO A 216 7.68 -13.05 -20.81
CA PRO A 216 6.48 -12.64 -20.08
C PRO A 216 6.73 -11.88 -18.78
N ALA A 217 7.88 -12.07 -18.16
CA ALA A 217 8.22 -11.42 -16.91
C ALA A 217 8.75 -9.99 -17.09
N HIS A 218 9.06 -9.59 -18.33
CA HIS A 218 9.44 -8.23 -18.69
C HIS A 218 8.23 -7.29 -18.68
N THR A 219 7.02 -7.81 -18.95
CA THR A 219 5.77 -7.03 -18.86
C THR A 219 5.33 -6.75 -17.43
N LEU A 220 6.16 -6.99 -16.41
CA LEU A 220 5.83 -6.80 -15.00
C LEU A 220 7.02 -6.18 -14.25
N ASP A 221 6.77 -5.21 -13.36
CA ASP A 221 7.73 -4.93 -12.30
C ASP A 221 7.52 -5.89 -11.12
N ARG A 222 8.51 -6.74 -10.91
CA ARG A 222 8.53 -7.76 -9.87
C ARG A 222 9.30 -7.32 -8.63
N ASN A 223 9.98 -6.18 -8.66
CA ASN A 223 10.96 -5.80 -7.66
C ASN A 223 10.27 -5.26 -6.40
N VAL A 224 10.61 -5.86 -5.27
CA VAL A 224 10.28 -5.35 -3.94
C VAL A 224 11.55 -4.76 -3.34
N HIS A 225 11.62 -3.44 -3.23
CA HIS A 225 12.75 -2.76 -2.62
C HIS A 225 12.45 -2.44 -1.16
N VAL A 226 13.43 -2.63 -0.28
CA VAL A 226 13.30 -2.34 1.16
C VAL A 226 14.56 -1.65 1.68
N LEU A 227 14.39 -0.46 2.22
CA LEU A 227 15.36 0.24 3.07
C LEU A 227 14.98 0.00 4.53
N ARG A 228 15.71 -0.88 5.21
CA ARG A 228 15.53 -1.14 6.64
C ARG A 228 16.23 -0.07 7.46
N VAL A 229 15.57 0.38 8.54
CA VAL A 229 16.12 1.33 9.51
C VAL A 229 15.97 0.80 10.93
N ASP A 230 17.06 0.79 11.69
CA ASP A 230 17.11 0.34 13.08
C ASP A 230 17.70 1.43 13.99
N LYS A 231 17.10 1.65 15.16
CA LYS A 231 17.72 2.41 16.25
C LYS A 231 18.86 1.62 16.88
N LEU A 232 19.95 2.32 17.16
CA LEU A 232 21.05 1.81 17.97
C LEU A 232 20.69 1.96 19.45
N GLY A 233 20.69 0.85 20.20
CA GLY A 233 20.48 0.90 21.64
C GLY A 233 21.58 1.71 22.34
N ALA A 234 21.22 2.34 23.47
CA ALA A 234 22.18 3.07 24.29
C ALA A 234 23.40 2.18 24.60
N PRO A 235 24.64 2.71 24.52
CA PRO A 235 25.82 1.93 24.85
C PRO A 235 25.66 1.38 26.26
N ALA A 236 25.83 0.07 26.43
CA ALA A 236 25.74 -0.55 27.74
C ALA A 236 26.67 0.19 28.71
N LYS A 237 26.11 0.85 29.73
CA LYS A 237 26.89 1.52 30.78
C LYS A 237 27.93 0.52 31.29
N LYS A 238 29.22 0.80 31.06
CA LYS A 238 30.32 -0.01 31.58
C LYS A 238 30.12 -0.12 33.10
N LYS A 239 29.67 -1.27 33.60
CA LYS A 239 29.70 -1.53 35.05
C LYS A 239 31.15 -1.36 35.49
N LYS A 240 31.46 -0.26 36.20
CA LYS A 240 32.75 -0.06 36.86
C LYS A 240 32.91 -1.21 37.85
N ALA A 241 33.66 -2.24 37.46
CA ALA A 241 34.03 -3.32 38.36
C ALA A 241 34.89 -2.71 39.48
N LYS A 242 34.31 -2.60 40.68
CA LYS A 242 35.02 -2.21 41.90
C LYS A 242 36.14 -3.23 42.12
N LYS A 243 37.38 -2.82 41.83
CA LYS A 243 38.59 -3.65 41.92
C LYS A 243 38.91 -3.85 43.41
N LYS A 244 38.33 -4.88 44.05
CA LYS A 244 38.81 -5.35 45.36
C LYS A 244 40.17 -6.03 45.12
N ARG A 245 41.24 -5.36 45.54
CA ARG A 245 42.57 -5.96 45.74
C ARG A 245 42.44 -7.07 46.78
N LYS A 246 42.61 -8.33 46.38
CA LYS A 246 43.11 -9.39 47.27
C LYS A 246 44.22 -10.13 46.54
N SER A 247 45.37 -10.18 47.20
CA SER A 247 46.54 -10.94 46.83
C SER A 247 46.27 -12.44 47.00
N LYS A 248 46.71 -13.25 46.04
CA LYS A 248 47.59 -14.42 46.23
C LYS A 248 47.66 -15.23 44.92
N ALA A 249 48.85 -15.76 44.69
CA ALA A 249 49.33 -16.38 43.48
C ALA A 249 48.87 -17.83 43.29
N ARG A 250 48.64 -18.27 42.04
CA ARG A 250 49.47 -19.26 41.29
C ARG A 250 48.72 -19.83 40.08
N LYS A 251 49.44 -19.85 38.96
CA LYS A 251 49.46 -20.84 37.85
C LYS A 251 48.13 -21.35 37.28
N SER A 252 47.80 -20.91 36.07
CA SER A 252 47.92 -21.78 34.88
C SER A 252 47.53 -21.00 33.61
N ALA A 253 48.50 -20.93 32.69
CA ALA A 253 48.33 -20.40 31.35
C ALA A 253 47.84 -21.54 30.45
N LYS A 254 46.53 -21.62 30.20
CA LYS A 254 45.97 -22.26 29.00
C LYS A 254 44.49 -21.92 28.85
N ARG A 255 44.08 -21.58 27.63
CA ARG A 255 42.70 -21.25 27.19
C ARG A 255 42.12 -19.91 27.62
N ARG A 256 42.55 -18.84 26.92
CA ARG A 256 41.67 -17.68 26.71
C ARG A 256 41.79 -17.08 25.31
N ARG A 257 41.76 -17.93 24.29
CA ARG A 257 41.33 -17.55 22.94
C ARG A 257 39.79 -17.53 22.91
N LYS A 258 39.17 -16.68 23.76
CA LYS A 258 37.74 -16.38 23.65
C LYS A 258 37.63 -15.29 22.59
N LYS A 259 37.07 -15.64 21.43
CA LYS A 259 36.55 -14.70 20.42
C LYS A 259 36.06 -13.43 21.12
N LYS A 260 36.69 -12.29 20.85
CA LYS A 260 36.02 -10.99 20.97
C LYS A 260 34.86 -11.04 19.97
N LYS A 261 33.71 -11.61 20.36
CA LYS A 261 32.44 -11.18 19.77
C LYS A 261 32.39 -9.70 20.14
N LYS A 262 32.62 -8.80 19.17
CA LYS A 262 32.17 -7.41 19.29
C LYS A 262 30.73 -7.54 19.79
N ALA A 263 30.46 -7.01 20.98
CA ALA A 263 29.08 -6.86 21.41
C ALA A 263 28.46 -5.91 20.40
N THR A 264 27.75 -6.44 19.41
CA THR A 264 26.88 -5.65 18.55
C THR A 264 25.93 -4.93 19.50
N ALA A 265 25.92 -3.59 19.42
CA ALA A 265 24.94 -2.82 20.15
C ALA A 265 23.56 -3.42 19.83
N LYS A 266 22.72 -3.61 20.85
CA LYS A 266 21.38 -4.14 20.65
C LYS A 266 20.64 -3.13 19.77
N THR A 267 20.28 -3.50 18.55
CA THR A 267 19.47 -2.66 17.67
C THR A 267 17.99 -2.96 17.90
N THR A 268 17.15 -1.93 17.75
CA THR A 268 15.69 -2.08 17.76
C THR A 268 15.15 -1.48 16.46
N PRO A 269 14.44 -2.26 15.62
CA PRO A 269 13.92 -1.76 14.36
C PRO A 269 12.96 -0.58 14.50
N LEU A 270 13.09 0.41 13.62
CA LEU A 270 12.05 1.43 13.38
C LEU A 270 11.06 1.01 12.29
N GLY A 271 11.47 0.08 11.44
CA GLY A 271 10.66 -0.44 10.34
C GLY A 271 11.41 -0.35 9.02
N ALA A 272 10.75 0.15 7.98
CA ALA A 272 11.33 0.27 6.65
C ALA A 272 10.66 1.35 5.79
N TRP A 273 11.37 1.77 4.75
CA TRP A 273 10.75 2.30 3.52
C TRP A 273 10.70 1.18 2.49
N SER A 274 9.59 1.01 1.79
CA SER A 274 9.40 -0.06 0.80
C SER A 274 8.64 0.42 -0.43
N THR A 275 8.88 -0.23 -1.57
CA THR A 275 8.08 -0.05 -2.80
C THR A 275 7.91 -1.37 -3.53
N TYR A 276 6.76 -1.50 -4.20
CA TYR A 276 6.38 -2.56 -5.13
C TYR A 276 5.25 -2.01 -6.00
N ALA A 277 5.39 -2.10 -7.33
CA ALA A 277 4.46 -1.54 -8.30
C ALA A 277 3.14 -2.35 -8.35
N ASN A 278 2.10 -1.83 -7.72
CA ASN A 278 0.77 -2.43 -7.73
C ASN A 278 -0.31 -1.37 -7.43
N HIS A 279 -1.23 -1.15 -8.36
CA HIS A 279 -2.35 -0.21 -8.21
C HIS A 279 -3.24 -0.59 -7.01
N GLY A 280 -3.59 0.39 -6.16
CA GLY A 280 -4.48 0.22 -5.01
C GLY A 280 -5.96 0.14 -5.39
N THR A 281 -6.32 -0.87 -6.20
CA THR A 281 -7.65 -1.06 -6.82
C THR A 281 -8.23 -2.45 -6.57
N VAL A 282 -7.75 -3.21 -5.59
CA VAL A 282 -8.36 -4.51 -5.27
C VAL A 282 -9.76 -4.29 -4.66
N VAL A 283 -9.93 -3.24 -3.86
CA VAL A 283 -11.22 -2.73 -3.41
C VAL A 283 -11.79 -1.80 -4.47
N LYS A 284 -13.02 -2.08 -4.90
CA LYS A 284 -13.69 -1.40 -6.02
C LYS A 284 -14.59 -0.25 -5.53
N TYR A 285 -14.98 0.60 -6.46
CA TYR A 285 -15.78 1.81 -6.22
C TYR A 285 -17.12 1.54 -5.51
N ASP A 286 -17.65 0.33 -5.62
CA ASP A 286 -18.92 -0.12 -5.03
C ASP A 286 -18.79 -0.52 -3.55
N PHE A 287 -17.58 -0.46 -2.98
CA PHE A 287 -17.36 -0.68 -1.57
C PHE A 287 -17.74 0.56 -0.73
N SER A 288 -18.47 0.35 0.36
CA SER A 288 -19.14 1.44 1.09
C SER A 288 -18.27 2.23 2.08
N GLY A 289 -16.99 1.89 2.24
CA GLY A 289 -16.13 2.51 3.26
C GLY A 289 -14.76 2.90 2.74
N TYR A 290 -14.13 3.85 3.42
CA TYR A 290 -12.71 4.14 3.19
C TYR A 290 -11.87 2.90 3.46
N SER A 291 -10.85 2.73 2.63
CA SER A 291 -9.87 1.65 2.73
C SER A 291 -8.52 2.10 2.16
N GLY A 292 -7.43 1.75 2.81
CA GLY A 292 -6.08 1.85 2.24
C GLY A 292 -5.69 0.63 1.38
N ASP A 293 -6.68 -0.16 0.95
CA ASP A 293 -6.53 -1.30 0.04
C ASP A 293 -5.48 -2.33 0.52
N HIS A 294 -4.82 -3.03 -0.41
CA HIS A 294 -3.81 -4.03 -0.10
C HIS A 294 -2.57 -3.44 0.59
N GLN A 295 -2.23 -2.17 0.33
CA GLN A 295 -1.11 -1.45 0.95
C GLN A 295 -1.32 -1.29 2.46
N ALA A 296 -2.53 -0.93 2.91
CA ALA A 296 -2.83 -0.85 4.35
C ALA A 296 -2.71 -2.22 5.02
N ALA A 297 -3.17 -3.29 4.36
CA ALA A 297 -2.99 -4.65 4.85
C ALA A 297 -1.50 -5.05 4.90
N ALA A 298 -0.72 -4.73 3.86
CA ALA A 298 0.71 -5.00 3.79
C ALA A 298 1.46 -4.31 4.93
N ASN A 299 1.24 -3.00 5.11
CA ASN A 299 1.82 -2.22 6.20
C ASN A 299 1.51 -2.83 7.56
N ARG A 300 0.25 -3.19 7.81
CA ARG A 300 -0.16 -3.76 9.09
C ARG A 300 0.48 -5.11 9.36
N VAL A 301 0.50 -6.00 8.37
CA VAL A 301 1.07 -7.35 8.48
C VAL A 301 2.58 -7.26 8.68
N PHE A 302 3.27 -6.40 7.94
CA PHE A 302 4.70 -6.14 8.08
C PHE A 302 5.04 -5.58 9.47
N GLU A 303 4.40 -4.48 9.87
CA GLU A 303 4.67 -3.81 11.17
C GLU A 303 4.47 -4.77 12.35
N HIS A 304 3.39 -5.57 12.32
CA HIS A 304 3.13 -6.57 13.34
C HIS A 304 4.17 -7.71 13.34
N ALA A 305 4.59 -8.16 12.16
CA ALA A 305 5.62 -9.19 12.05
C ALA A 305 6.98 -8.71 12.53
N VAL A 306 7.42 -7.50 12.15
CA VAL A 306 8.67 -6.89 12.64
C VAL A 306 8.61 -6.73 14.16
N ARG A 307 7.51 -6.19 14.70
CA ARG A 307 7.32 -6.05 16.15
C ARG A 307 7.51 -7.37 16.88
N ARG A 308 6.88 -8.43 16.38
CA ARG A 308 6.92 -9.77 16.97
C ARG A 308 8.29 -10.41 16.85
N GLU A 309 8.92 -10.37 15.66
CA GLU A 309 10.22 -11.00 15.39
C GLU A 309 11.35 -10.34 16.18
N ALA A 310 11.34 -9.01 16.29
CA ALA A 310 12.38 -8.26 16.98
C ALA A 310 12.07 -7.93 18.46
N GLY A 311 10.88 -8.27 18.95
CA GLY A 311 10.46 -7.99 20.33
C GLY A 311 10.42 -6.50 20.64
N VAL A 312 9.90 -5.69 19.71
CA VAL A 312 9.87 -4.22 19.83
C VAL A 312 8.85 -3.80 20.90
N PRO A 313 9.23 -2.95 21.88
CA PRO A 313 8.32 -2.50 22.95
C PRO A 313 7.05 -1.85 22.40
N SER A 314 5.90 -2.10 23.05
CA SER A 314 4.59 -1.57 22.62
C SER A 314 4.55 -0.05 22.47
N GLY A 315 5.30 0.69 23.29
CA GLY A 315 5.38 2.15 23.23
C GLY A 315 6.36 2.70 22.18
N GLN A 316 7.13 1.86 21.50
CA GLN A 316 7.96 2.29 20.37
C GLN A 316 7.16 2.17 19.07
N GLU A 317 7.16 3.23 18.28
CA GLU A 317 6.51 3.23 16.97
C GLU A 317 7.28 2.36 15.96
N ILE A 318 6.54 1.71 15.06
CA ILE A 318 7.09 0.98 13.91
C ILE A 318 6.26 1.34 12.71
N VAL A 319 6.91 1.73 11.62
CA VAL A 319 6.24 2.06 10.37
C VAL A 319 6.85 1.31 9.21
N ASN A 320 5.98 0.88 8.29
CA ASN A 320 6.40 0.62 6.92
C ASN A 320 5.95 1.79 6.05
N VAL A 321 6.90 2.56 5.55
CA VAL A 321 6.66 3.66 4.61
C VAL A 321 6.53 3.04 3.22
N TYR A 322 5.35 2.47 2.93
CA TYR A 322 5.05 1.83 1.66
C TYR A 322 4.30 2.80 0.73
N GLY A 323 5.05 3.41 -0.17
CA GLY A 323 4.51 4.12 -1.33
C GLY A 323 4.62 3.25 -2.58
N ASN A 324 4.05 3.71 -3.69
CA ASN A 324 4.04 2.93 -4.93
C ASN A 324 5.32 3.10 -5.76
N GLY A 325 5.35 2.49 -6.94
CA GLY A 325 6.52 2.43 -7.83
C GLY A 325 6.23 2.99 -9.22
N ASP A 326 6.39 2.14 -10.22
CA ASP A 326 5.98 2.34 -11.61
C ASP A 326 4.76 1.46 -11.90
N GLU A 327 3.67 1.71 -11.19
CA GLU A 327 2.45 0.91 -11.23
C GLU A 327 1.46 1.29 -12.32
N GLY A 328 1.81 2.24 -13.20
CA GLY A 328 0.86 2.88 -14.10
C GLY A 328 0.07 1.89 -14.96
N ASP A 329 0.61 0.71 -15.21
CA ASP A 329 -0.07 -0.38 -15.90
C ASP A 329 -0.08 -1.70 -15.10
N MET A 330 0.30 -1.69 -13.81
CA MET A 330 0.39 -2.88 -12.95
C MET A 330 -0.75 -2.98 -11.95
N SER A 331 -1.53 -4.05 -11.99
CA SER A 331 -2.64 -4.21 -11.05
C SER A 331 -2.90 -5.65 -10.61
N ALA A 332 -3.08 -5.84 -9.31
CA ALA A 332 -3.69 -7.04 -8.75
C ALA A 332 -5.23 -7.02 -8.86
N GLY A 333 -5.82 -5.83 -8.99
CA GLY A 333 -7.26 -5.58 -9.06
C GLY A 333 -7.94 -6.15 -10.31
N LEU A 334 -7.18 -6.57 -11.32
CA LEU A 334 -7.70 -7.27 -12.50
C LEU A 334 -8.15 -8.72 -12.21
N THR A 335 -7.60 -9.33 -11.16
CA THR A 335 -7.84 -10.77 -10.87
C THR A 335 -8.39 -10.99 -9.47
N ARG A 336 -8.49 -9.94 -8.66
CA ARG A 336 -8.85 -9.97 -7.25
C ARG A 336 -9.76 -8.80 -6.93
N SER A 337 -10.76 -9.02 -6.07
CA SER A 337 -11.76 -8.01 -5.74
C SER A 337 -12.23 -8.11 -4.29
N GLY A 338 -12.34 -6.95 -3.65
CA GLY A 338 -12.91 -6.77 -2.32
C GLY A 338 -11.88 -6.85 -1.17
N PRO A 339 -12.28 -6.49 0.06
CA PRO A 339 -11.33 -6.27 1.14
C PRO A 339 -10.59 -7.54 1.61
N ALA A 340 -11.26 -8.70 1.61
CA ALA A 340 -10.60 -9.97 1.89
C ALA A 340 -9.50 -10.31 0.87
N ALA A 341 -9.71 -9.98 -0.41
CA ALA A 341 -8.69 -10.18 -1.44
C ALA A 341 -7.57 -9.13 -1.33
N ALA A 342 -7.90 -7.90 -0.92
CA ALA A 342 -6.89 -6.87 -0.62
C ALA A 342 -5.99 -7.31 0.54
N GLU A 343 -6.54 -7.92 1.60
CA GLU A 343 -5.73 -8.51 2.67
C GLU A 343 -4.84 -9.66 2.15
N GLU A 344 -5.33 -10.49 1.24
CA GLU A 344 -4.53 -11.56 0.61
C GLU A 344 -3.29 -10.98 -0.10
N VAL A 345 -3.51 -10.01 -0.98
CA VAL A 345 -2.45 -9.32 -1.73
C VAL A 345 -1.47 -8.67 -0.75
N GLY A 346 -1.96 -7.92 0.22
CA GLY A 346 -1.11 -7.26 1.21
C GLY A 346 -0.28 -8.25 2.04
N ARG A 347 -0.79 -9.44 2.32
CA ARG A 347 -0.02 -10.51 2.97
C ARG A 347 1.09 -11.06 2.08
N MET A 348 0.87 -11.20 0.79
CA MET A 348 1.89 -11.63 -0.19
C MET A 348 3.00 -10.58 -0.30
N GLU A 349 2.65 -9.31 -0.39
CA GLU A 349 3.58 -8.18 -0.41
C GLU A 349 4.39 -8.09 0.88
N ALA A 350 3.72 -8.08 2.04
CA ALA A 350 4.37 -8.01 3.34
C ALA A 350 5.35 -9.18 3.57
N ALA A 351 5.03 -10.38 3.07
CA ALA A 351 5.94 -11.52 3.17
C ALA A 351 7.27 -11.26 2.44
N LYS A 352 7.22 -10.70 1.22
CA LYS A 352 8.41 -10.34 0.45
C LYS A 352 9.15 -9.14 1.02
N MET A 353 8.43 -8.13 1.52
CA MET A 353 9.03 -7.02 2.25
C MET A 353 9.78 -7.52 3.49
N LEU A 354 9.22 -8.47 4.25
CA LEU A 354 9.89 -9.07 5.40
C LEU A 354 11.15 -9.86 5.03
N ASP A 355 11.12 -10.60 3.92
CA ASP A 355 12.30 -11.33 3.43
C ASP A 355 13.44 -10.37 3.08
N ALA A 356 13.15 -9.30 2.34
CA ALA A 356 14.12 -8.25 2.05
C ALA A 356 14.57 -7.52 3.33
N TRP A 357 13.66 -7.21 4.25
CA TRP A 357 13.98 -6.57 5.53
C TRP A 357 14.94 -7.42 6.40
N ARG A 358 14.77 -8.75 6.41
CA ARG A 358 15.68 -9.68 7.08
C ARG A 358 17.06 -9.69 6.42
N ASP A 359 17.12 -9.60 5.10
CA ASP A 359 18.38 -9.53 4.37
C ASP A 359 19.13 -8.21 4.58
N ALA A 360 18.41 -7.08 4.50
CA ALA A 360 18.95 -5.76 4.81
C ALA A 360 19.54 -5.71 6.22
N GLY A 361 18.90 -6.38 7.18
CA GLY A 361 19.37 -6.49 8.57
C GLY A 361 20.79 -7.06 8.72
N ARG A 362 21.28 -7.85 7.74
CA ARG A 362 22.63 -8.42 7.74
C ARG A 362 23.72 -7.41 7.36
N ARG A 363 23.33 -6.26 6.79
CA ARG A 363 24.22 -5.28 6.14
C ARG A 363 24.07 -3.87 6.71
N LEU A 364 23.42 -3.73 7.87
CA LEU A 364 23.20 -2.44 8.54
C LEU A 364 24.50 -1.67 8.74
N SER A 365 24.47 -0.39 8.34
CA SER A 365 25.56 0.56 8.57
C SER A 365 25.04 1.74 9.40
N SER A 366 25.82 2.17 10.39
CA SER A 366 25.56 3.41 11.14
C SER A 366 26.09 4.65 10.42
N THR A 367 26.79 4.48 9.30
CA THR A 367 27.34 5.56 8.48
C THR A 367 27.03 5.34 7.00
N PRO A 368 25.76 5.10 6.62
CA PRO A 368 25.40 5.00 5.20
C PRO A 368 25.57 6.36 4.54
N ALA A 369 25.98 6.41 3.28
CA ALA A 369 25.95 7.66 2.51
C ALA A 369 24.53 8.26 2.58
N LEU A 370 24.41 9.58 2.71
CA LEU A 370 23.12 10.27 2.66
C LEU A 370 23.33 11.53 1.85
N ASP A 371 22.69 11.65 0.70
CA ASP A 371 22.70 12.87 -0.11
C ASP A 371 21.47 12.94 -1.01
N MET A 372 21.02 14.15 -1.34
CA MET A 372 19.79 14.36 -2.12
C MET A 372 19.96 15.49 -3.11
N ARG A 373 19.31 15.36 -4.26
CA ARG A 373 19.10 16.45 -5.22
C ARG A 373 17.61 16.55 -5.49
N TRP A 374 17.12 17.79 -5.49
CA TRP A 374 15.73 18.11 -5.74
C TRP A 374 15.70 19.32 -6.66
N THR A 375 14.77 19.33 -7.62
CA THR A 375 14.45 20.50 -8.42
C THR A 375 13.00 20.44 -8.88
N ARG A 376 12.54 21.50 -9.54
CA ARG A 376 11.22 21.57 -10.16
C ARG A 376 11.38 21.75 -11.66
N VAL A 377 10.81 20.83 -12.43
CA VAL A 377 10.86 20.83 -13.89
C VAL A 377 9.52 21.28 -14.46
N CYS A 378 9.53 22.15 -15.47
CA CYS A 378 8.30 22.56 -16.16
C CYS A 378 8.15 21.84 -17.49
N PHE A 379 6.95 21.44 -17.91
CA PHE A 379 6.77 20.94 -19.28
C PHE A 379 6.98 22.05 -20.31
N CYS A 380 6.32 23.22 -20.14
CA CYS A 380 6.64 24.51 -20.76
C CYS A 380 7.12 24.49 -22.24
N GLY A 381 6.68 23.55 -23.08
CA GLY A 381 7.16 23.49 -24.47
C GLY A 381 8.60 22.99 -24.65
N GLN A 382 9.19 22.36 -23.63
CA GLN A 382 10.58 21.87 -23.62
C GLN A 382 10.87 20.91 -24.77
N GLN A 383 12.09 20.99 -25.30
CA GLN A 383 12.62 20.02 -26.23
C GLN A 383 13.19 18.82 -25.46
N THR A 384 12.81 17.62 -25.86
CA THR A 384 13.36 16.36 -25.34
C THR A 384 13.94 15.52 -26.48
N GLU A 385 14.47 14.35 -26.16
CA GLU A 385 14.72 13.34 -27.18
C GLU A 385 13.40 12.90 -27.83
N GLY A 386 13.36 12.93 -29.16
CA GLY A 386 12.17 12.59 -29.96
C GLY A 386 11.27 13.77 -30.32
N GLY A 387 11.14 14.81 -29.48
CA GLY A 387 10.31 15.96 -29.81
C GLY A 387 10.04 16.93 -28.66
N ARG A 388 9.17 17.91 -28.94
CA ARG A 388 8.71 18.89 -27.96
C ARG A 388 7.57 18.32 -27.11
N VAL A 389 7.47 18.81 -25.88
CA VAL A 389 6.29 18.58 -25.01
C VAL A 389 5.33 19.75 -25.10
N ASP A 390 4.11 19.57 -24.63
CA ASP A 390 3.09 20.63 -24.68
C ASP A 390 3.33 21.68 -23.58
N THR A 391 2.79 22.88 -23.82
CA THR A 391 2.67 23.96 -22.83
C THR A 391 1.41 23.84 -21.99
N ARG A 392 0.39 23.10 -22.46
CA ARG A 392 -0.90 22.92 -21.81
C ARG A 392 -1.23 21.44 -21.68
N SER A 393 -1.96 21.08 -20.62
CA SER A 393 -2.42 19.69 -20.46
C SER A 393 -3.50 19.36 -21.49
N VAL A 394 -3.49 18.15 -22.04
CA VAL A 394 -4.53 17.66 -22.95
C VAL A 394 -4.93 16.24 -22.55
N ILE A 395 -6.17 16.11 -22.06
CA ILE A 395 -6.77 14.83 -21.69
C ILE A 395 -7.36 14.18 -22.94
N GLY A 396 -6.98 12.92 -23.17
CA GLY A 396 -7.43 12.11 -24.29
C GLY A 396 -8.73 11.35 -24.02
N LEU A 397 -9.44 10.99 -25.09
CA LEU A 397 -10.70 10.24 -25.04
C LEU A 397 -10.67 8.96 -24.18
N PRO A 398 -9.64 8.09 -24.23
CA PRO A 398 -9.60 6.87 -23.43
C PRO A 398 -9.66 7.09 -21.92
N GLN A 399 -9.28 8.28 -21.41
CA GLN A 399 -9.34 8.56 -19.98
C GLN A 399 -10.77 8.56 -19.43
N PHE A 400 -11.78 8.86 -20.25
CA PHE A 400 -13.17 9.00 -19.80
C PHE A 400 -13.90 7.67 -19.60
N THR A 401 -13.37 6.59 -20.16
CA THR A 401 -13.90 5.23 -20.05
C THR A 401 -13.19 4.39 -18.99
N GLY A 402 -12.12 4.91 -18.37
CA GLY A 402 -11.36 4.21 -17.32
C GLY A 402 -10.52 3.05 -17.87
N SER A 403 -9.88 2.28 -16.98
CA SER A 403 -9.13 1.05 -17.27
C SER A 403 -9.96 -0.21 -16.94
N ASP A 404 -9.43 -1.40 -17.28
CA ASP A 404 -10.07 -2.69 -16.94
C ASP A 404 -10.17 -2.98 -15.43
N GLU A 405 -9.60 -2.15 -14.57
CA GLU A 405 -9.72 -2.34 -13.13
C GLU A 405 -11.10 -1.95 -12.58
N ALA A 406 -11.71 -0.92 -13.16
CA ALA A 406 -13.14 -0.63 -13.07
C ALA A 406 -13.40 0.53 -14.04
N ARG A 407 -14.14 0.24 -15.12
CA ARG A 407 -14.42 1.22 -16.16
C ARG A 407 -15.30 2.35 -15.61
N GLY A 408 -15.16 3.53 -16.23
CA GLY A 408 -15.79 4.77 -15.79
C GLY A 408 -17.24 4.93 -16.29
N PRO A 409 -17.98 5.96 -15.83
CA PRO A 409 -19.39 6.13 -16.17
C PRO A 409 -19.67 6.22 -17.68
N LEU A 410 -18.76 6.78 -18.49
CA LEU A 410 -18.94 6.82 -19.95
C LEU A 410 -18.94 5.43 -20.58
N TYR A 411 -18.18 4.49 -20.01
CA TYR A 411 -18.21 3.09 -20.46
C TYR A 411 -19.54 2.43 -20.07
N ASP A 412 -20.06 2.71 -18.88
CA ASP A 412 -21.35 2.15 -18.42
C ASP A 412 -22.53 2.55 -19.33
N GLU A 413 -22.42 3.72 -19.98
CA GLU A 413 -23.40 4.17 -20.98
C GLU A 413 -23.18 3.55 -22.36
N THR A 414 -21.93 3.53 -22.81
CA THR A 414 -21.63 3.25 -24.23
C THR A 414 -21.30 1.79 -24.49
N GLY A 415 -20.81 1.05 -23.49
CA GLY A 415 -20.20 -0.28 -23.63
C GLY A 415 -18.90 -0.28 -24.44
N VAL A 416 -18.29 0.89 -24.65
CA VAL A 416 -17.12 1.05 -25.53
C VAL A 416 -15.94 1.60 -24.73
N PRO A 417 -14.78 0.92 -24.69
CA PRO A 417 -13.65 1.35 -23.86
C PRO A 417 -12.86 2.53 -24.44
N PHE A 418 -13.07 2.90 -25.70
CA PHE A 418 -12.34 3.96 -26.44
C PHE A 418 -10.80 3.87 -26.48
N GLU A 419 -10.17 2.93 -25.78
CA GLU A 419 -8.76 2.58 -25.93
C GLU A 419 -8.44 2.16 -27.38
N ASP A 420 -7.21 2.42 -27.81
CA ASP A 420 -6.72 2.24 -29.18
C ASP A 420 -7.36 3.18 -30.25
N ARG A 421 -8.32 4.03 -29.85
CA ARG A 421 -8.86 5.05 -30.75
C ARG A 421 -7.93 6.24 -30.88
N ARG A 422 -7.70 6.64 -32.13
CA ARG A 422 -6.68 7.63 -32.51
C ARG A 422 -7.24 8.65 -33.49
N ALA A 423 -6.73 9.87 -33.41
CA ALA A 423 -6.98 10.90 -34.41
C ALA A 423 -6.30 10.50 -35.73
N PRO A 424 -6.90 10.83 -36.89
CA PRO A 424 -6.33 10.48 -38.20
C PRO A 424 -5.09 11.30 -38.56
N ALA A 425 -4.92 12.48 -37.95
CA ALA A 425 -3.76 13.35 -38.14
C ALA A 425 -2.86 13.31 -36.90
N ASP A 426 -1.55 13.29 -37.14
CA ASP A 426 -0.52 13.28 -36.10
C ASP A 426 -0.14 14.74 -35.74
N ASP A 427 -0.60 15.21 -34.58
CA ASP A 427 -0.19 16.50 -34.03
C ASP A 427 1.30 16.43 -33.64
N PRO A 428 2.13 17.45 -33.93
CA PRO A 428 3.57 17.38 -33.68
C PRO A 428 3.96 17.23 -32.20
N VAL A 429 3.04 17.46 -31.26
CA VAL A 429 3.26 17.37 -29.80
C VAL A 429 2.36 16.31 -29.17
N GLN A 430 1.05 16.36 -29.46
CA GLN A 430 0.04 15.44 -28.92
C GLN A 430 -0.13 14.16 -29.74
N GLY A 431 0.65 14.00 -30.80
CA GLY A 431 0.60 12.83 -31.68
C GLY A 431 -0.81 12.54 -32.20
N THR A 432 -1.19 11.27 -32.19
CA THR A 432 -2.52 10.81 -32.62
C THR A 432 -3.57 10.79 -31.50
N LYS A 433 -3.37 11.52 -30.38
CA LYS A 433 -4.36 11.62 -29.31
C LYS A 433 -5.64 12.26 -29.83
N ILE A 434 -6.81 11.73 -29.42
CA ILE A 434 -8.09 12.40 -29.61
C ILE A 434 -8.31 13.34 -28.41
N PRO A 435 -8.14 14.67 -28.57
CA PRO A 435 -8.21 15.60 -27.45
C PRO A 435 -9.67 15.82 -27.04
N VAL A 436 -9.98 15.70 -25.75
CA VAL A 436 -11.32 15.97 -25.21
C VAL A 436 -11.31 17.22 -24.34
N VAL A 437 -10.34 17.34 -23.42
CA VAL A 437 -10.20 18.52 -22.56
C VAL A 437 -8.81 19.11 -22.78
N ARG A 438 -8.78 20.39 -23.17
CA ARG A 438 -7.55 21.16 -23.34
C ARG A 438 -7.41 22.15 -22.20
N ASP A 439 -6.22 22.18 -21.61
CA ASP A 439 -5.78 23.05 -20.52
C ASP A 439 -6.53 22.92 -19.20
N ALA A 440 -7.69 22.25 -19.19
CA ALA A 440 -8.52 22.00 -18.00
C ALA A 440 -8.73 23.27 -17.14
N HIS A 441 -8.82 24.44 -17.78
CA HIS A 441 -8.88 25.76 -17.12
C HIS A 441 -7.71 26.06 -16.16
N GLY A 442 -6.49 25.61 -16.48
CA GLY A 442 -5.33 25.70 -15.59
C GLY A 442 -5.40 24.70 -14.44
N GLY A 443 -6.30 23.71 -14.51
CA GLY A 443 -6.57 22.73 -13.47
C GLY A 443 -5.54 21.60 -13.37
N SER A 444 -4.38 21.70 -14.05
CA SER A 444 -3.25 20.76 -13.94
C SER A 444 -1.93 21.52 -13.72
N PRO A 445 -0.98 20.99 -12.92
CA PRO A 445 0.28 21.66 -12.66
C PRO A 445 1.19 21.65 -13.90
N THR A 446 1.66 22.83 -14.32
CA THR A 446 2.58 22.97 -15.46
C THR A 446 4.03 22.61 -15.11
N ALA A 447 4.37 22.63 -13.83
CA ALA A 447 5.68 22.25 -13.31
C ALA A 447 5.56 21.32 -12.11
N VAL A 448 6.45 20.33 -12.04
CA VAL A 448 6.40 19.26 -11.05
C VAL A 448 7.75 19.08 -10.36
N PRO A 449 7.77 18.80 -9.04
CA PRO A 449 8.99 18.49 -8.30
C PRO A 449 9.51 17.09 -8.66
N ILE A 450 10.83 16.97 -8.80
CA ILE A 450 11.54 15.69 -8.95
C ILE A 450 12.77 15.65 -8.05
N ALA A 451 13.12 14.46 -7.56
CA ALA A 451 14.24 14.26 -6.66
C ALA A 451 14.93 12.91 -6.87
N VAL A 452 16.22 12.88 -6.53
CA VAL A 452 17.02 11.67 -6.34
C VAL A 452 17.64 11.71 -4.95
N LEU A 453 17.38 10.69 -4.14
CA LEU A 453 17.93 10.52 -2.80
C LEU A 453 18.83 9.28 -2.76
N ARG A 454 20.06 9.44 -2.29
CA ARG A 454 20.98 8.35 -1.97
C ARG A 454 20.94 8.03 -0.48
N VAL A 455 20.73 6.75 -0.16
CA VAL A 455 20.94 6.18 1.17
C VAL A 455 21.83 4.94 1.03
N GLY A 456 23.07 5.01 1.51
CA GLY A 456 24.05 3.93 1.35
C GLY A 456 24.33 3.63 -0.13
N ASN A 457 24.07 2.38 -0.52
CA ASN A 457 24.20 1.85 -1.89
C ASN A 457 22.86 1.85 -2.67
N GLY A 458 21.83 2.55 -2.20
CA GLY A 458 20.56 2.67 -2.91
C GLY A 458 20.22 4.11 -3.29
N LEU A 459 19.53 4.26 -4.41
CA LEU A 459 18.90 5.49 -4.90
C LEU A 459 17.38 5.33 -4.90
N ILE A 460 16.68 6.39 -4.49
CA ILE A 460 15.24 6.57 -4.69
C ILE A 460 15.07 7.71 -5.70
N ALA A 461 14.35 7.46 -6.78
CA ALA A 461 13.98 8.44 -7.80
C ALA A 461 12.48 8.70 -7.75
N THR A 462 12.06 9.96 -7.63
CA THR A 462 10.64 10.32 -7.44
C THR A 462 9.96 10.63 -8.77
N VAL A 463 8.75 10.13 -8.96
CA VAL A 463 7.92 10.40 -10.15
C VAL A 463 6.61 11.06 -9.71
N PRO A 464 6.24 12.24 -10.24
CA PRO A 464 5.07 13.00 -9.80
C PRO A 464 3.78 12.53 -10.50
N GLY A 465 3.49 11.23 -10.49
CA GLY A 465 2.36 10.60 -11.16
C GLY A 465 2.60 9.12 -11.43
N GLU A 466 1.80 8.53 -12.32
CA GLU A 466 1.79 7.10 -12.62
C GLU A 466 2.70 6.77 -13.79
N LEU A 467 3.85 6.15 -13.51
CA LEU A 467 4.77 5.69 -14.55
C LEU A 467 4.40 4.28 -15.01
N THR A 468 4.33 4.04 -16.32
CA THR A 468 4.25 2.66 -16.83
C THR A 468 5.56 1.92 -16.59
N ILE A 469 5.50 0.59 -16.53
CA ILE A 469 6.68 -0.23 -16.22
C ILE A 469 7.85 -0.02 -17.18
N GLU A 470 7.59 0.11 -18.48
CA GLU A 470 8.67 0.23 -19.45
C GLU A 470 9.29 1.62 -19.39
N MET A 471 8.48 2.65 -19.14
CA MET A 471 9.02 3.97 -18.83
C MET A 471 9.80 3.96 -17.50
N GLY A 472 9.38 3.16 -16.52
CA GLY A 472 10.12 2.87 -15.29
C GLY A 472 11.47 2.21 -15.52
N ASN A 473 11.53 1.20 -16.39
CA ASN A 473 12.78 0.56 -16.83
C ASN A 473 13.73 1.58 -17.46
N ARG A 474 13.22 2.44 -18.35
CA ARG A 474 14.00 3.51 -18.99
C ARG A 474 14.52 4.54 -17.98
N VAL A 475 13.71 4.94 -16.99
CA VAL A 475 14.14 5.83 -15.90
C VAL A 475 15.23 5.17 -15.06
N ARG A 476 15.04 3.92 -14.62
CA ARG A 476 16.06 3.18 -13.85
C ARG A 476 17.37 3.08 -14.62
N ALA A 477 17.32 2.76 -15.92
CA ALA A 477 18.50 2.69 -16.76
C ALA A 477 19.24 4.04 -16.86
N ALA A 478 18.52 5.12 -17.15
CA ALA A 478 19.08 6.46 -17.28
C ALA A 478 19.71 6.97 -15.97
N VAL A 479 19.02 6.77 -14.84
CA VAL A 479 19.54 7.13 -13.50
C VAL A 479 20.80 6.32 -13.16
N ARG A 480 20.80 5.01 -13.42
CA ARG A 480 21.98 4.15 -13.20
C ARG A 480 23.16 4.62 -14.02
N GLN A 481 22.95 4.85 -15.32
CA GLN A 481 23.99 5.33 -16.23
C GLN A 481 24.57 6.66 -15.77
N ALA A 482 23.72 7.65 -15.47
CA ALA A 482 24.16 8.98 -15.07
C ALA A 482 24.89 8.99 -13.71
N SER A 483 24.52 8.09 -12.78
CA SER A 483 25.21 7.95 -11.50
C SER A 483 26.63 7.35 -11.59
N GLY A 484 27.05 6.91 -12.79
CA GLY A 484 28.31 6.20 -13.00
C GLY A 484 28.33 4.77 -12.44
N ALA A 485 27.21 4.29 -11.90
CA ALA A 485 26.98 2.96 -11.30
C ALA A 485 27.95 2.53 -10.17
N THR A 486 28.93 3.35 -9.78
CA THR A 486 29.90 2.97 -8.75
C THR A 486 29.29 3.03 -7.35
N GLY A 487 29.10 1.87 -6.72
CA GLY A 487 28.61 1.75 -5.35
C GLY A 487 27.11 2.01 -5.18
N ILE A 488 26.32 1.88 -6.27
CA ILE A 488 24.87 1.88 -6.27
C ILE A 488 24.37 0.52 -6.78
N ASP A 489 23.75 -0.25 -5.89
CA ASP A 489 23.20 -1.57 -6.20
C ASP A 489 21.68 -1.49 -6.45
N HIS A 490 21.00 -0.57 -5.78
CA HIS A 490 19.55 -0.42 -5.81
C HIS A 490 19.15 0.92 -6.44
N VAL A 491 18.22 0.89 -7.39
CA VAL A 491 17.54 2.09 -7.91
C VAL A 491 16.05 1.80 -7.87
N ALA A 492 15.38 2.42 -6.91
CA ALA A 492 13.95 2.27 -6.68
C ALA A 492 13.22 3.52 -7.20
N ILE A 493 12.01 3.32 -7.72
CA ILE A 493 11.10 4.41 -8.07
C ILE A 493 10.14 4.62 -6.90
N ALA A 494 9.91 5.89 -6.55
CA ALA A 494 8.81 6.31 -5.69
C ALA A 494 7.78 7.00 -6.59
N GLY A 495 6.70 6.29 -6.92
CA GLY A 495 5.59 6.80 -7.72
C GLY A 495 4.75 7.81 -6.94
N LEU A 496 3.89 8.56 -7.65
CA LEU A 496 2.97 9.56 -7.09
C LEU A 496 3.61 10.48 -6.06
N ALA A 497 4.87 10.83 -6.31
CA ALA A 497 5.70 11.45 -5.31
C ALA A 497 5.75 12.96 -5.51
N ASN A 498 5.48 13.68 -4.41
CA ASN A 498 5.62 15.13 -4.23
C ASN A 498 4.64 16.02 -5.02
N GLU A 499 4.01 15.49 -6.06
CA GLU A 499 2.90 16.08 -6.82
C GLU A 499 2.19 14.95 -7.59
N PHE A 500 0.96 15.17 -8.02
CA PHE A 500 0.24 14.23 -8.86
C PHE A 500 -0.06 14.83 -10.23
N LEU A 501 0.31 14.08 -11.28
CA LEU A 501 0.06 14.45 -12.66
C LEU A 501 -0.21 13.20 -13.51
N ASN A 502 -1.42 12.64 -13.36
CA ASN A 502 -1.93 11.54 -14.18
C ASN A 502 -0.84 10.50 -14.54
N TYR A 503 -0.63 10.21 -15.83
CA TYR A 503 0.23 9.13 -16.31
C TYR A 503 1.44 9.63 -17.08
N PHE A 504 2.48 8.80 -17.08
CA PHE A 504 3.70 8.93 -17.86
C PHE A 504 3.97 7.62 -18.59
N THR A 505 3.72 7.63 -19.90
CA THR A 505 3.95 6.50 -20.81
C THR A 505 5.24 6.69 -21.61
N THR A 506 5.76 5.61 -22.20
CA THR A 506 6.76 5.73 -23.25
C THR A 506 6.15 6.39 -24.51
N PRO A 507 6.97 6.99 -25.40
CA PRO A 507 6.46 7.49 -26.68
C PRO A 507 5.76 6.44 -27.55
N GLU A 508 6.12 5.17 -27.38
CA GLU A 508 5.53 4.03 -28.09
C GLU A 508 4.16 3.65 -27.51
N GLU A 509 4.06 3.52 -26.19
CA GLU A 509 2.81 3.27 -25.47
C GLU A 509 1.82 4.42 -25.68
N TYR A 510 2.29 5.66 -25.58
CA TYR A 510 1.49 6.86 -25.84
C TYR A 510 0.79 6.77 -27.18
N GLN A 511 1.51 6.33 -28.21
CA GLN A 511 0.99 6.28 -29.58
C GLN A 511 -0.08 5.22 -29.77
N ARG A 512 -0.21 4.26 -28.84
CA ARG A 512 -1.31 3.31 -28.82
C ARG A 512 -2.59 3.89 -28.25
N GLN A 513 -2.54 4.96 -27.46
CA GLN A 513 -3.72 5.62 -26.87
C GLN A 513 -4.64 4.62 -26.14
N PHE A 514 -4.04 3.77 -25.30
CA PHE A 514 -4.73 3.11 -24.19
C PHE A 514 -4.98 4.14 -23.07
N TYR A 515 -5.62 3.75 -21.97
CA TYR A 515 -5.98 4.65 -20.87
C TYR A 515 -4.80 5.51 -20.42
N GLU A 516 -3.63 4.89 -20.19
CA GLU A 516 -2.41 5.59 -19.74
C GLU A 516 -1.92 6.61 -20.78
N GLY A 517 -2.00 6.26 -22.08
CA GLY A 517 -1.61 7.15 -23.18
C GLY A 517 -2.57 8.33 -23.35
N GLY A 518 -3.86 8.09 -23.14
CA GLY A 518 -4.89 9.14 -23.08
C GLY A 518 -4.65 10.11 -21.92
N ALA A 519 -4.24 9.57 -20.78
CA ALA A 519 -3.97 10.31 -19.54
C ALA A 519 -2.54 10.86 -19.40
N THR A 520 -1.67 10.62 -20.39
CA THR A 520 -0.35 11.28 -20.47
C THR A 520 -0.52 12.68 -21.06
N VAL A 521 -0.72 13.70 -20.21
CA VAL A 521 -1.38 14.95 -20.63
C VAL A 521 -0.50 15.97 -21.37
N TYR A 522 0.82 15.96 -21.21
CA TYR A 522 1.73 16.94 -21.84
C TYR A 522 2.33 16.47 -23.17
N GLY A 523 1.67 15.51 -23.83
CA GLY A 523 2.08 15.03 -25.15
C GLY A 523 3.02 13.83 -25.11
N ARG A 524 3.35 13.36 -26.31
CA ARG A 524 4.00 12.06 -26.56
C ARG A 524 5.34 11.89 -25.85
N PHE A 525 6.10 12.97 -25.70
CA PHE A 525 7.44 12.93 -25.12
C PHE A 525 7.51 13.49 -23.68
N SER A 526 6.36 13.72 -23.04
CA SER A 526 6.32 14.32 -21.70
C SER A 526 7.06 13.53 -20.63
N ALA A 527 6.98 12.20 -20.66
CA ALA A 527 7.72 11.34 -19.73
C ALA A 527 9.25 11.47 -19.88
N ASN A 528 9.76 11.87 -21.05
CA ASN A 528 11.20 12.10 -21.24
C ASN A 528 11.72 13.30 -20.42
N VAL A 529 10.87 14.30 -20.13
CA VAL A 529 11.24 15.41 -19.21
C VAL A 529 11.59 14.87 -17.84
N ILE A 530 10.75 13.97 -17.31
CA ILE A 530 10.96 13.35 -16.00
C ILE A 530 12.21 12.48 -16.00
N LYS A 531 12.36 11.61 -17.01
CA LYS A 531 13.53 10.74 -17.16
C LYS A 531 14.85 11.52 -17.21
N LEU A 532 14.94 12.51 -18.11
CA LEU A 532 16.14 13.30 -18.30
C LEU A 532 16.46 14.14 -17.07
N GLY A 533 15.44 14.72 -16.42
CA GLY A 533 15.61 15.45 -15.17
C GLY A 533 16.16 14.57 -14.05
N LEU A 534 15.60 13.37 -13.85
CA LEU A 534 16.10 12.43 -12.84
C LEU A 534 17.53 11.95 -13.13
N ALA A 535 17.87 11.72 -14.41
CA ALA A 535 19.23 11.39 -14.81
C ALA A 535 20.22 12.53 -14.52
N ASP A 536 19.88 13.78 -14.84
CA ASP A 536 20.72 14.95 -14.50
C ASP A 536 20.94 15.08 -12.99
N LEU A 537 19.87 14.94 -12.19
CA LEU A 537 19.97 14.95 -10.73
C LEU A 537 20.89 13.84 -10.20
N ALA A 538 20.79 12.63 -10.76
CA ALA A 538 21.65 11.51 -10.37
C ALA A 538 23.13 11.74 -10.72
N GLY A 539 23.41 12.30 -11.91
CA GLY A 539 24.77 12.66 -12.33
C GLY A 539 25.37 13.74 -11.43
N ARG A 540 24.61 14.79 -11.13
CA ARG A 540 25.02 15.87 -10.20
C ARG A 540 25.25 15.36 -8.78
N LEU A 541 24.42 14.44 -8.31
CA LEU A 541 24.61 13.78 -7.02
C LEU A 541 25.94 13.01 -7.01
N ALA A 542 26.23 12.25 -8.06
CA ALA A 542 27.46 11.47 -8.18
C ALA A 542 28.72 12.36 -8.27
N SER A 543 28.64 13.49 -8.97
CA SER A 543 29.75 14.42 -9.15
C SER A 543 29.85 15.49 -8.05
N GLY A 544 28.99 15.45 -7.01
CA GLY A 544 28.96 16.44 -5.93
C GLY A 544 28.49 17.84 -6.34
N GLN A 545 27.89 17.99 -7.53
CA GLN A 545 27.37 19.26 -8.03
C GLN A 545 25.97 19.55 -7.45
N PRO A 546 25.57 20.82 -7.24
CA PRO A 546 24.23 21.15 -6.79
C PRO A 546 23.17 20.82 -7.87
N ALA A 547 21.93 20.66 -7.43
CA ALA A 547 20.78 20.51 -8.32
C ALA A 547 20.58 21.80 -9.15
N PRO A 548 19.96 21.73 -10.34
CA PRO A 548 19.52 22.91 -11.07
C PRO A 548 18.56 23.76 -10.21
N PRO A 549 18.56 25.09 -10.35
CA PRO A 549 17.58 25.93 -9.66
C PRO A 549 16.15 25.49 -10.05
N PRO A 550 15.23 25.42 -9.08
CA PRO A 550 13.86 25.00 -9.37
C PRO A 550 13.15 26.04 -10.24
N HIS A 551 12.30 25.57 -11.15
CA HIS A 551 11.40 26.44 -11.90
C HIS A 551 10.47 27.20 -10.92
N PRO A 552 10.32 28.54 -11.05
CA PRO A 552 9.38 29.32 -10.24
C PRO A 552 7.95 28.87 -10.50
N PHE A 553 7.28 28.35 -9.47
CA PHE A 553 5.93 27.82 -9.57
C PHE A 553 5.30 27.84 -8.18
N ASP A 554 4.02 28.20 -8.11
CA ASP A 554 3.23 28.10 -6.88
C ASP A 554 2.43 26.80 -6.88
N PRO A 555 2.84 25.77 -6.11
CA PRO A 555 2.11 24.52 -6.04
C PRO A 555 0.84 24.62 -5.18
N THR A 556 0.65 25.68 -4.39
CA THR A 556 -0.56 25.82 -3.55
C THR A 556 -1.77 26.26 -4.36
N ASN A 557 -1.53 26.94 -5.49
CA ASN A 557 -2.57 27.48 -6.36
C ASN A 557 -3.65 28.25 -5.55
N GLY A 558 -3.21 28.99 -4.52
CA GLY A 558 -4.08 29.77 -3.62
C GLY A 558 -4.82 29.00 -2.53
N LEU A 559 -4.70 27.68 -2.45
CA LEU A 559 -5.33 26.86 -1.39
C LEU A 559 -4.36 26.65 -0.22
N HIS A 560 -4.78 27.00 0.99
CA HIS A 560 -3.93 26.97 2.20
C HIS A 560 -4.65 26.37 3.42
N PRO A 561 -3.92 25.84 4.43
CA PRO A 561 -4.47 25.06 5.53
C PRO A 561 -5.03 25.92 6.69
N VAL A 562 -5.90 26.87 6.36
CA VAL A 562 -6.40 27.89 7.30
C VAL A 562 -7.79 27.60 7.87
N SER A 563 -8.41 26.48 7.51
CA SER A 563 -9.76 26.15 7.98
C SER A 563 -9.77 25.62 9.42
N GLU A 564 -10.90 25.84 10.10
CA GLU A 564 -11.18 25.27 11.41
C GLU A 564 -11.27 23.73 11.36
N PRO A 565 -10.97 23.03 12.47
CA PRO A 565 -11.10 21.57 12.54
C PRO A 565 -12.51 21.05 12.22
N PHE A 566 -12.60 19.77 11.90
CA PHE A 566 -13.89 19.07 11.86
C PHE A 566 -14.58 19.10 13.24
N SER A 567 -15.91 19.05 13.21
CA SER A 567 -16.73 18.93 14.41
C SER A 567 -16.36 17.65 15.17
N GLU A 568 -16.47 17.68 16.50
CA GLU A 568 -16.27 16.50 17.36
C GLU A 568 -17.52 15.60 17.43
N GLY A 569 -18.57 15.96 16.71
CA GLY A 569 -19.80 15.18 16.59
C GLY A 569 -20.76 15.32 17.77
N ALA A 570 -21.63 14.32 17.92
CA ALA A 570 -22.70 14.31 18.91
C ALA A 570 -22.18 14.24 20.35
N ALA A 571 -22.92 14.85 21.28
CA ALA A 571 -22.59 14.84 22.70
C ALA A 571 -22.94 13.50 23.39
N THR A 572 -23.85 12.71 22.81
CA THR A 572 -24.31 11.44 23.38
C THR A 572 -24.41 10.37 22.29
N GLY A 573 -24.29 9.11 22.70
CA GLY A 573 -24.53 7.96 21.86
C GLY A 573 -25.59 7.05 22.49
N THR A 574 -26.51 6.51 21.69
CA THR A 574 -27.59 5.63 22.18
C THR A 574 -27.63 4.34 21.37
N PRO A 575 -27.43 3.15 21.98
CA PRO A 575 -27.53 1.88 21.27
C PRO A 575 -28.91 1.68 20.62
N THR A 576 -28.91 1.24 19.36
CA THR A 576 -30.12 0.96 18.56
C THR A 576 -30.22 -0.50 18.11
N LEU A 577 -29.09 -1.22 18.02
CA LEU A 577 -29.04 -2.65 17.73
C LEU A 577 -28.01 -3.33 18.64
N GLN A 578 -28.41 -4.46 19.24
CA GLN A 578 -27.53 -5.28 20.07
C GLN A 578 -27.08 -6.54 19.30
N PRO A 579 -25.83 -7.02 19.51
CA PRO A 579 -25.33 -8.22 18.85
C PRO A 579 -25.96 -9.50 19.44
N GLY A 580 -26.12 -10.51 18.59
CA GLY A 580 -26.43 -11.89 19.00
C GLY A 580 -25.19 -12.78 18.99
N PRO A 581 -25.30 -14.04 19.48
CA PRO A 581 -24.25 -15.04 19.36
C PRO A 581 -23.83 -15.28 17.92
N ILE A 582 -22.53 -15.46 17.69
CA ILE A 582 -21.96 -15.75 16.38
C ILE A 582 -20.96 -16.90 16.44
N GLN A 583 -20.71 -17.51 15.29
CA GLN A 583 -19.57 -18.41 15.10
C GLN A 583 -18.36 -17.62 14.57
N ARG A 584 -17.15 -18.16 14.71
CA ARG A 584 -15.99 -17.65 13.95
C ARG A 584 -16.30 -17.65 12.44
N LEU A 585 -15.67 -16.74 11.70
CA LEU A 585 -15.95 -16.42 10.30
C LEU A 585 -17.34 -15.80 10.02
N GLN A 586 -18.15 -15.56 11.06
CA GLN A 586 -19.36 -14.73 10.94
C GLN A 586 -19.09 -13.32 11.45
N ARG A 587 -20.06 -12.44 11.22
CA ARG A 587 -20.02 -11.03 11.61
C ARG A 587 -21.00 -10.73 12.73
N ALA A 588 -20.52 -10.19 13.84
CA ALA A 588 -21.38 -9.57 14.84
C ALA A 588 -21.66 -8.12 14.44
N ARG A 589 -22.86 -7.61 14.72
CA ARG A 589 -23.27 -6.23 14.40
C ARG A 589 -23.74 -5.50 15.64
N PHE A 590 -23.33 -4.25 15.77
CA PHE A 590 -23.77 -3.33 16.82
C PHE A 590 -24.08 -1.99 16.18
N ALA A 591 -25.22 -1.39 16.53
CA ALA A 591 -25.61 -0.09 16.01
C ALA A 591 -25.97 0.87 17.14
N TRP A 592 -25.70 2.15 16.91
CA TRP A 592 -26.04 3.23 17.83
C TRP A 592 -26.33 4.51 17.07
N ARG A 593 -27.10 5.41 17.68
CA ARG A 593 -27.30 6.77 17.19
C ARG A 593 -26.24 7.69 17.80
N GLY A 594 -25.57 8.47 16.95
CA GLY A 594 -24.61 9.53 17.28
C GLY A 594 -24.80 10.72 16.33
N GLY A 595 -23.71 11.35 15.89
CA GLY A 595 -23.68 12.42 14.89
C GLY A 595 -23.50 11.90 13.46
N PRO A 596 -23.85 12.68 12.43
CA PRO A 596 -23.68 12.28 11.04
C PRO A 596 -22.21 12.26 10.63
N ARG A 597 -21.94 11.74 9.43
CA ARG A 597 -20.64 11.82 8.73
C ARG A 597 -19.43 11.23 9.47
N GLY A 598 -19.59 10.54 10.58
CA GLY A 598 -18.45 9.95 11.30
C GLY A 598 -17.63 10.97 12.08
N GLU A 599 -18.16 12.17 12.33
CA GLU A 599 -17.47 13.23 13.09
C GLU A 599 -17.24 12.85 14.57
N ASP A 600 -18.03 11.92 15.10
CA ASP A 600 -17.91 11.41 16.48
C ASP A 600 -16.59 10.65 16.72
N ARG A 601 -15.93 10.22 15.65
CA ARG A 601 -14.78 9.33 15.67
C ARG A 601 -13.51 10.05 16.13
N PRO A 602 -12.76 9.50 17.10
CA PRO A 602 -11.46 10.06 17.47
C PRO A 602 -10.40 9.78 16.40
N VAL A 603 -9.48 10.72 16.25
CA VAL A 603 -8.27 10.58 15.43
C VAL A 603 -7.19 9.84 16.23
N ASP A 604 -6.36 9.04 15.57
CA ASP A 604 -5.23 8.26 16.12
C ASP A 604 -5.59 7.13 17.10
N THR A 605 -6.81 7.09 17.65
CA THR A 605 -7.25 6.07 18.61
C THR A 605 -8.44 5.26 18.09
N PRO A 606 -8.65 4.04 18.60
CA PRO A 606 -9.78 3.23 18.21
C PRO A 606 -11.12 3.90 18.46
N PHE A 607 -12.02 3.84 17.48
CA PHE A 607 -13.42 4.23 17.66
C PHE A 607 -14.26 3.05 18.15
N VAL A 608 -14.02 1.86 17.56
CA VAL A 608 -14.72 0.63 17.89
C VAL A 608 -13.72 -0.40 18.38
N THR A 609 -13.96 -0.93 19.59
CA THR A 609 -13.15 -1.97 20.22
C THR A 609 -14.02 -3.19 20.51
N ILE A 610 -13.46 -4.38 20.30
CA ILE A 610 -14.02 -5.65 20.74
C ILE A 610 -13.29 -6.09 21.99
N GLU A 611 -14.02 -6.25 23.08
CA GLU A 611 -13.49 -6.78 24.33
C GLU A 611 -13.96 -8.21 24.55
N ARG A 612 -13.10 -9.03 25.14
CA ARG A 612 -13.38 -10.41 25.54
C ARG A 612 -13.41 -10.50 27.06
N ARG A 613 -14.36 -11.27 27.59
CA ARG A 613 -14.42 -11.57 29.03
C ARG A 613 -13.46 -12.71 29.38
N ASP A 614 -12.61 -12.48 30.38
CA ASP A 614 -11.79 -13.49 31.04
C ASP A 614 -12.12 -13.58 32.55
N LYS A 615 -11.29 -14.29 33.33
CA LYS A 615 -11.50 -14.46 34.78
C LYS A 615 -11.35 -13.16 35.57
N THR A 616 -10.62 -12.19 35.03
CA THR A 616 -10.26 -10.92 35.67
C THR A 616 -11.10 -9.74 35.21
N GLY A 617 -11.82 -9.89 34.09
CA GLY A 617 -12.75 -8.86 33.60
C GLY A 617 -12.82 -8.83 32.08
N TRP A 618 -13.08 -7.65 31.53
CA TRP A 618 -13.06 -7.41 30.10
C TRP A 618 -11.67 -6.94 29.67
N SER A 619 -11.14 -7.51 28.60
CA SER A 619 -9.85 -7.12 28.02
C SER A 619 -9.97 -6.98 26.50
N LYS A 620 -9.20 -6.04 25.91
CA LYS A 620 -9.22 -5.79 24.47
C LYS A 620 -8.79 -7.03 23.68
N ALA A 621 -9.61 -7.40 22.69
CA ALA A 621 -9.34 -8.49 21.75
C ALA A 621 -9.05 -7.99 20.32
N ALA A 622 -9.79 -6.99 19.84
CA ALA A 622 -9.60 -6.37 18.53
C ALA A 622 -10.08 -4.91 18.53
N ASP A 623 -9.72 -4.13 17.52
CA ASP A 623 -10.18 -2.75 17.33
C ASP A 623 -10.21 -2.36 15.84
N ASP A 624 -10.84 -1.22 15.52
CA ASP A 624 -10.98 -0.67 14.16
C ASP A 624 -9.72 -0.02 13.60
N LEU A 625 -8.58 -0.13 14.31
CA LEU A 625 -7.25 0.08 13.73
C LEU A 625 -6.71 -1.24 13.10
N GLY A 626 -7.44 -2.34 13.25
CA GLY A 626 -7.20 -3.62 12.59
C GLY A 626 -7.93 -3.77 11.25
N LEU A 627 -7.97 -5.00 10.73
CA LEU A 627 -8.57 -5.33 9.42
C LEU A 627 -9.97 -5.96 9.54
N GLN A 628 -10.43 -6.22 10.77
CA GLN A 628 -11.58 -7.10 11.06
C GLN A 628 -12.87 -6.34 11.35
N ILE A 629 -12.79 -5.02 11.46
CA ILE A 629 -13.91 -4.18 11.85
C ILE A 629 -14.16 -3.17 10.74
N MET A 630 -15.42 -3.03 10.36
CA MET A 630 -15.90 -1.95 9.50
C MET A 630 -17.06 -1.28 10.20
N TRP A 631 -17.18 0.04 10.09
CA TRP A 631 -18.38 0.74 10.50
C TRP A 631 -18.84 1.69 9.40
N ASN A 632 -20.15 1.92 9.34
CA ASN A 632 -20.80 2.90 8.47
C ASN A 632 -21.70 3.81 9.31
N VAL A 633 -22.08 4.95 8.76
CA VAL A 633 -23.01 5.92 9.33
C VAL A 633 -23.92 6.48 8.23
N ASP A 634 -25.20 6.58 8.51
CA ASP A 634 -26.16 7.25 7.61
C ASP A 634 -26.29 8.76 7.90
N ASP A 635 -27.03 9.47 7.05
CA ASP A 635 -27.25 10.92 7.21
C ASP A 635 -28.02 11.28 8.49
N ALA A 636 -28.71 10.32 9.11
CA ALA A 636 -29.41 10.49 10.37
C ALA A 636 -28.51 10.20 11.59
N GLY A 637 -27.21 9.94 11.38
CA GLY A 637 -26.24 9.65 12.44
C GLY A 637 -26.39 8.26 13.06
N VAL A 638 -27.01 7.30 12.36
CA VAL A 638 -27.08 5.91 12.82
C VAL A 638 -25.84 5.17 12.34
N TYR A 639 -24.97 4.83 13.29
CA TYR A 639 -23.78 4.03 13.05
C TYR A 639 -24.11 2.55 13.09
N THR A 640 -23.47 1.76 12.22
CA THR A 640 -23.45 0.29 12.30
C THR A 640 -22.02 -0.20 12.22
N ALA A 641 -21.51 -0.79 13.30
CA ALA A 641 -20.24 -1.51 13.32
C ALA A 641 -20.47 -3.00 13.06
N GLN A 642 -19.56 -3.60 12.28
CA GLN A 642 -19.49 -5.02 11.99
C GLN A 642 -18.11 -5.53 12.36
N TRP A 643 -18.05 -6.62 13.11
CA TRP A 643 -16.79 -7.32 13.42
C TRP A 643 -16.82 -8.72 12.84
N GLU A 644 -15.92 -9.01 11.89
CA GLU A 644 -15.69 -10.37 11.38
C GLU A 644 -14.78 -11.13 12.35
N ALA A 645 -15.34 -12.14 13.02
CA ALA A 645 -14.62 -12.90 14.03
C ALA A 645 -13.57 -13.83 13.40
N PRO A 646 -12.28 -13.71 13.73
CA PRO A 646 -11.24 -14.54 13.11
C PRO A 646 -11.34 -16.03 13.46
N LEU A 647 -10.81 -16.85 12.56
CA LEU A 647 -10.81 -18.31 12.67
C LEU A 647 -10.08 -18.88 13.91
N ASP A 648 -9.19 -18.11 14.54
CA ASP A 648 -8.34 -18.52 15.66
C ASP A 648 -8.69 -17.85 17.01
N PHE A 649 -9.66 -16.93 17.05
CA PHE A 649 -10.03 -16.21 18.27
C PHE A 649 -10.64 -17.13 19.33
N LEU A 650 -10.25 -16.97 20.60
CA LEU A 650 -10.74 -17.81 21.70
C LEU A 650 -12.25 -17.70 21.88
N THR A 651 -12.97 -18.82 21.95
CA THR A 651 -14.40 -18.81 22.27
C THR A 651 -14.67 -18.19 23.64
N GLY A 652 -15.86 -17.65 23.83
CA GLY A 652 -16.30 -17.02 25.09
C GLY A 652 -17.22 -15.82 24.85
N ASP A 653 -17.37 -14.99 25.87
CA ASP A 653 -18.20 -13.78 25.80
C ASP A 653 -17.40 -12.59 25.30
N TYR A 654 -18.01 -11.84 24.39
CA TYR A 654 -17.47 -10.65 23.75
C TYR A 654 -18.45 -9.48 23.90
N ARG A 655 -17.96 -8.24 23.74
CA ARG A 655 -18.80 -7.04 23.63
C ARG A 655 -18.15 -6.00 22.72
N PHE A 656 -18.98 -5.15 22.11
CA PHE A 656 -18.54 -3.93 21.46
C PHE A 656 -18.40 -2.82 22.51
N VAL A 657 -17.36 -2.02 22.36
CA VAL A 657 -17.13 -0.77 23.07
C VAL A 657 -16.87 0.30 22.02
N VAL A 658 -17.73 1.31 21.95
CA VAL A 658 -17.53 2.50 21.12
C VAL A 658 -17.04 3.62 22.01
N THR A 659 -15.88 4.18 21.68
CA THR A 659 -15.29 5.33 22.38
C THR A 659 -15.21 6.48 21.39
N ALA A 660 -16.24 7.33 21.39
CA ALA A 660 -16.31 8.55 20.59
C ALA A 660 -15.55 9.69 21.26
N ASN A 661 -15.37 10.81 20.56
CA ASN A 661 -14.79 12.03 21.11
C ASN A 661 -15.50 12.48 22.40
N ARG A 662 -16.83 12.34 22.45
CA ARG A 662 -17.68 12.95 23.50
C ARG A 662 -18.59 11.98 24.23
N TYR A 663 -18.60 10.71 23.84
CA TYR A 663 -19.42 9.69 24.49
C TYR A 663 -18.78 8.30 24.43
N ARG A 664 -19.29 7.40 25.25
CA ARG A 664 -18.92 5.99 25.24
C ARG A 664 -20.16 5.13 25.34
N VAL A 665 -20.30 4.14 24.46
CA VAL A 665 -21.41 3.17 24.49
C VAL A 665 -20.89 1.74 24.44
N GLU A 666 -21.59 0.83 25.11
CA GLU A 666 -21.25 -0.58 25.14
C GLU A 666 -22.42 -1.43 24.67
N SER A 667 -22.13 -2.54 24.00
CA SER A 667 -23.14 -3.55 23.71
C SER A 667 -23.39 -4.45 24.92
N LYS A 668 -24.52 -5.15 24.91
CA LYS A 668 -24.71 -6.36 25.71
C LYS A 668 -23.65 -7.41 25.31
N PRO A 669 -23.22 -8.27 26.25
CA PRO A 669 -22.36 -9.39 25.93
C PRO A 669 -23.00 -10.37 24.93
N PHE A 670 -22.19 -10.95 24.06
CA PHE A 670 -22.61 -12.00 23.12
C PHE A 670 -21.55 -13.10 23.03
N ALA A 671 -21.98 -14.33 22.72
CA ALA A 671 -21.07 -15.48 22.67
C ALA A 671 -20.42 -15.63 21.29
N LEU A 672 -19.10 -15.82 21.26
CA LEU A 672 -18.37 -16.35 20.11
C LEU A 672 -18.13 -17.85 20.30
N VAL A 673 -18.63 -18.66 19.38
CA VAL A 673 -18.44 -20.10 19.36
C VAL A 673 -17.58 -20.56 18.17
N ARG A 674 -17.18 -21.83 18.18
CA ARG A 674 -16.40 -22.44 17.09
C ARG A 674 -17.18 -22.37 15.78
N ALA A 675 -16.46 -22.16 14.68
CA ALA A 675 -17.06 -22.26 13.35
C ALA A 675 -17.47 -23.70 13.03
N ARG A 676 -18.62 -23.84 12.37
CA ARG A 676 -19.02 -25.03 11.61
C ARG A 676 -18.98 -24.73 10.12
N SER A 677 -17.81 -24.42 9.59
CA SER A 677 -17.65 -24.02 8.19
C SER A 677 -16.52 -24.73 7.47
N VAL A 678 -15.83 -25.67 8.13
CA VAL A 678 -14.77 -26.46 7.48
C VAL A 678 -15.41 -27.36 6.42
N GLY A 679 -15.05 -27.19 5.16
CA GLY A 679 -15.44 -28.08 4.08
C GLY A 679 -14.60 -29.36 4.10
N VAL A 680 -15.19 -30.48 3.64
CA VAL A 680 -14.48 -31.76 3.47
C VAL A 680 -14.71 -32.24 2.04
N GLN A 681 -13.63 -32.36 1.26
CA GLN A 681 -13.66 -32.88 -0.11
C GLN A 681 -12.98 -34.25 -0.20
N GLY A 682 -13.69 -35.26 -0.71
CA GLY A 682 -13.18 -36.63 -0.85
C GLY A 682 -12.65 -36.95 -2.25
N ALA A 683 -11.51 -37.65 -2.31
CA ALA A 683 -10.97 -38.23 -3.54
C ALA A 683 -10.41 -39.64 -3.27
N ARG A 684 -10.56 -40.55 -4.23
CA ARG A 684 -10.01 -41.91 -4.17
C ARG A 684 -8.96 -42.13 -5.25
N GLN A 685 -7.82 -42.71 -4.89
CA GLN A 685 -6.75 -43.09 -5.81
C GLN A 685 -5.97 -44.29 -5.25
N GLY A 686 -5.77 -45.34 -6.04
CA GLY A 686 -4.88 -46.46 -5.70
C GLY A 686 -5.16 -47.12 -4.34
N GLY A 687 -6.42 -47.46 -4.04
CA GLY A 687 -6.80 -48.08 -2.76
C GLY A 687 -6.69 -47.16 -1.53
N THR A 688 -6.52 -45.85 -1.74
CA THR A 688 -6.48 -44.83 -0.68
C THR A 688 -7.62 -43.85 -0.87
N PHE A 689 -8.27 -43.47 0.23
CA PHE A 689 -9.21 -42.36 0.25
C PHE A 689 -8.56 -41.17 0.95
N THR A 690 -8.65 -39.99 0.34
CA THR A 690 -8.10 -38.74 0.84
C THR A 690 -9.22 -37.72 1.04
N ALA A 691 -9.36 -37.22 2.27
CA ALA A 691 -10.15 -36.04 2.58
C ALA A 691 -9.24 -34.79 2.57
N THR A 692 -9.68 -33.75 1.86
CA THR A 692 -9.06 -32.44 1.86
C THR A 692 -9.97 -31.47 2.60
N LEU A 693 -9.45 -30.82 3.64
CA LEU A 693 -10.18 -29.79 4.37
C LEU A 693 -10.06 -28.45 3.65
N THR A 694 -11.15 -27.68 3.63
CA THR A 694 -11.22 -26.35 3.01
C THR A 694 -11.89 -25.34 3.93
N TYR A 695 -11.60 -24.06 3.75
CA TYR A 695 -12.41 -22.98 4.31
C TYR A 695 -13.39 -22.46 3.26
N PRO A 696 -14.50 -21.81 3.66
CA PRO A 696 -15.39 -21.16 2.69
C PRO A 696 -14.67 -19.99 2.03
N GLU A 697 -14.88 -19.84 0.73
CA GLU A 697 -14.39 -18.68 -0.02
C GLU A 697 -14.96 -17.38 0.57
N PRO A 698 -14.18 -16.30 0.64
CA PRO A 698 -14.70 -14.99 1.02
C PRO A 698 -15.76 -14.48 0.05
N ILE A 699 -16.79 -13.83 0.56
CA ILE A 699 -17.81 -13.13 -0.22
C ILE A 699 -17.30 -11.71 -0.51
N PRO A 700 -17.14 -11.30 -1.78
CA PRO A 700 -16.68 -9.96 -2.14
C PRO A 700 -17.52 -8.85 -1.48
N ASN A 701 -16.86 -7.75 -1.11
CA ASN A 701 -17.43 -6.57 -0.42
C ASN A 701 -18.19 -6.86 0.89
N THR A 702 -18.13 -8.10 1.39
CA THR A 702 -18.89 -8.56 2.56
C THR A 702 -17.95 -9.13 3.61
N ASP A 703 -17.05 -10.03 3.21
CA ASP A 703 -15.96 -10.51 4.06
C ASP A 703 -14.78 -9.54 3.98
N LEU A 704 -14.30 -9.13 5.16
CA LEU A 704 -13.23 -8.17 5.35
C LEU A 704 -11.86 -8.83 5.36
N THR A 705 -11.81 -10.11 5.76
CA THR A 705 -10.54 -10.80 5.98
C THR A 705 -10.26 -11.97 5.04
N HIS A 706 -9.00 -12.09 4.61
CA HIS A 706 -8.53 -13.20 3.79
C HIS A 706 -8.67 -14.53 4.54
N ARG A 707 -9.14 -15.55 3.81
CA ARG A 707 -9.21 -16.94 4.28
C ARG A 707 -8.31 -17.80 3.39
N PRO A 708 -7.35 -18.55 3.95
CA PRO A 708 -6.57 -19.48 3.13
C PRO A 708 -7.48 -20.58 2.57
N ASP A 709 -7.07 -21.24 1.47
CA ASP A 709 -7.79 -22.37 0.84
C ASP A 709 -8.28 -23.47 1.82
N GLY A 710 -7.60 -23.62 2.95
CA GLY A 710 -7.94 -24.60 3.97
C GLY A 710 -7.00 -24.55 5.17
N PRO A 711 -7.28 -25.38 6.18
CA PRO A 711 -6.51 -25.39 7.41
C PRO A 711 -5.13 -26.04 7.22
N ASP A 712 -4.13 -25.46 7.87
CA ASP A 712 -2.79 -26.06 7.98
C ASP A 712 -2.70 -26.85 9.28
N GLY A 713 -3.04 -28.15 9.19
CA GLY A 713 -3.15 -29.06 10.33
C GLY A 713 -4.58 -29.22 10.86
N GLY A 714 -4.80 -30.31 11.59
CA GLY A 714 -6.13 -30.70 12.08
C GLY A 714 -6.28 -32.20 12.29
N SER A 715 -7.53 -32.66 12.28
CA SER A 715 -7.86 -34.08 12.37
C SER A 715 -9.13 -34.42 11.59
N VAL A 716 -9.17 -35.60 10.98
CA VAL A 716 -10.36 -36.15 10.33
C VAL A 716 -10.62 -37.56 10.85
N THR A 717 -11.83 -37.81 11.33
CA THR A 717 -12.33 -39.15 11.63
C THR A 717 -13.15 -39.64 10.44
N PHE A 718 -12.64 -40.68 9.79
CA PHE A 718 -13.27 -41.39 8.70
C PHE A 718 -14.10 -42.55 9.25
N ASP A 719 -15.25 -42.83 8.64
CA ASP A 719 -15.88 -44.13 8.70
C ASP A 719 -15.45 -44.93 7.46
N VAL A 720 -14.69 -46.01 7.65
CA VAL A 720 -14.19 -46.89 6.59
C VAL A 720 -14.87 -48.25 6.74
N GLY A 721 -15.89 -48.50 5.92
CA GLY A 721 -16.65 -49.76 5.97
C GLY A 721 -17.29 -50.07 7.32
N GLY A 722 -17.74 -49.05 8.07
CA GLY A 722 -18.33 -49.19 9.40
C GLY A 722 -17.33 -49.02 10.56
N LYS A 723 -16.05 -48.81 10.27
CA LYS A 723 -14.99 -48.63 11.29
C LYS A 723 -14.48 -47.20 11.31
N ALA A 724 -14.56 -46.57 12.48
CA ALA A 724 -14.00 -45.24 12.71
C ALA A 724 -12.46 -45.26 12.72
N VAL A 725 -11.84 -44.41 11.91
CA VAL A 725 -10.38 -44.22 11.82
C VAL A 725 -10.06 -42.73 11.87
N THR A 726 -9.32 -42.28 12.89
CA THR A 726 -8.93 -40.87 13.02
C THR A 726 -7.50 -40.64 12.55
N VAL A 727 -7.33 -39.68 11.63
CA VAL A 727 -6.03 -39.20 11.17
C VAL A 727 -5.81 -37.79 11.69
N LYS A 728 -4.67 -37.54 12.36
CA LYS A 728 -4.27 -36.22 12.85
C LYS A 728 -3.01 -35.75 12.12
N ARG A 729 -2.95 -34.46 11.77
CA ARG A 729 -1.76 -33.86 11.17
C ARG A 729 -1.44 -32.53 11.82
N ARG A 730 -0.15 -32.26 11.98
CA ARG A 730 0.34 -30.96 12.48
C ARG A 730 0.37 -29.89 11.38
N SER A 731 0.53 -30.30 10.13
CA SER A 731 0.55 -29.44 8.96
C SER A 731 -0.12 -30.11 7.76
N GLY A 732 -0.52 -29.27 6.80
CA GLY A 732 -1.23 -29.68 5.60
C GLY A 732 -2.74 -29.89 5.82
N ARG A 733 -3.47 -29.85 4.70
CA ARG A 733 -4.94 -29.94 4.66
C ARG A 733 -5.49 -31.30 4.22
N THR A 734 -4.63 -32.24 3.85
CA THR A 734 -5.01 -33.55 3.32
C THR A 734 -4.81 -34.65 4.36
N PHE A 735 -5.79 -35.54 4.47
CA PHE A 735 -5.85 -36.65 5.43
C PHE A 735 -6.22 -37.91 4.66
N SER A 736 -5.48 -39.00 4.84
CA SER A 736 -5.64 -40.19 4.00
C SER A 736 -5.77 -41.45 4.85
N VAL A 737 -6.63 -42.37 4.40
CA VAL A 737 -6.82 -43.70 4.99
C VAL A 737 -6.79 -44.77 3.90
N PRO A 738 -6.24 -45.97 4.19
CA PRO A 738 -6.40 -47.12 3.31
C PRO A 738 -7.89 -47.46 3.16
N ALA A 739 -8.34 -47.59 1.92
CA ALA A 739 -9.70 -47.96 1.57
C ALA A 739 -9.67 -48.70 0.23
N PRO A 740 -9.75 -50.05 0.23
CA PRO A 740 -9.85 -50.84 -0.99
C PRO A 740 -10.97 -50.37 -1.92
N ALA A 741 -10.88 -50.73 -3.20
CA ALA A 741 -11.92 -50.40 -4.17
C ALA A 741 -13.27 -50.94 -3.69
N GLY A 742 -14.32 -50.13 -3.79
CA GLY A 742 -15.66 -50.48 -3.32
C GLY A 742 -15.91 -50.29 -1.81
N THR A 743 -14.87 -50.15 -0.96
CA THR A 743 -15.07 -49.91 0.49
C THR A 743 -15.73 -48.54 0.72
N PRO A 744 -16.92 -48.45 1.33
CA PRO A 744 -17.56 -47.18 1.66
C PRO A 744 -16.66 -46.35 2.58
N VAL A 745 -16.48 -45.07 2.26
CA VAL A 745 -15.78 -44.12 3.14
C VAL A 745 -16.63 -42.86 3.30
N ALA A 746 -16.88 -42.47 4.55
CA ALA A 746 -17.61 -41.26 4.91
C ALA A 746 -16.86 -40.43 5.95
N VAL A 747 -17.20 -39.15 6.06
CA VAL A 747 -16.79 -38.27 7.17
C VAL A 747 -18.05 -37.62 7.70
N ALA A 748 -18.46 -37.97 8.92
CA ALA A 748 -19.68 -37.43 9.52
C ALA A 748 -19.54 -35.92 9.84
N GLU A 749 -20.67 -35.26 10.06
CA GLU A 749 -20.67 -33.90 10.59
C GLU A 749 -19.89 -33.84 11.93
N GLY A 750 -19.11 -32.77 12.12
CA GLY A 750 -18.29 -32.59 13.33
C GLY A 750 -17.09 -33.53 13.47
N SER A 751 -16.86 -34.43 12.50
CA SER A 751 -15.77 -35.41 12.54
C SER A 751 -14.48 -34.94 11.85
N ALA A 752 -14.51 -33.80 11.16
CA ALA A 752 -13.34 -33.07 10.70
C ALA A 752 -13.15 -31.80 11.52
N ARG A 753 -11.90 -31.54 11.91
CA ARG A 753 -11.52 -30.43 12.79
C ARG A 753 -10.24 -29.78 12.31
N ASP A 754 -10.20 -28.46 12.26
CA ASP A 754 -8.95 -27.72 12.02
C ASP A 754 -8.09 -27.57 13.30
N ARG A 755 -6.88 -27.01 13.16
CA ARG A 755 -6.00 -26.76 14.32
C ARG A 755 -6.58 -25.80 15.37
N PHE A 756 -7.56 -24.98 15.02
CA PHE A 756 -8.20 -24.01 15.91
C PHE A 756 -9.45 -24.58 16.60
N GLY A 757 -9.82 -25.82 16.26
CA GLY A 757 -10.95 -26.52 16.81
C GLY A 757 -12.28 -26.27 16.08
N ASN A 758 -12.28 -25.57 14.94
CA ASN A 758 -13.45 -25.41 14.09
C ASN A 758 -13.80 -26.74 13.40
N LEU A 759 -15.07 -26.92 13.06
CA LEU A 759 -15.65 -28.20 12.65
C LEU A 759 -16.24 -28.13 11.25
N ASN A 760 -16.43 -29.29 10.62
CA ASN A 760 -17.24 -29.39 9.41
C ASN A 760 -18.74 -29.36 9.73
N ALA A 761 -19.50 -28.57 8.97
CA ALA A 761 -20.96 -28.54 9.03
C ALA A 761 -21.63 -29.61 8.17
N THR A 762 -20.98 -30.04 7.09
CA THR A 762 -21.56 -31.00 6.16
C THR A 762 -20.80 -32.32 6.23
N ALA A 763 -21.55 -33.42 6.27
CA ALA A 763 -20.98 -34.75 6.14
C ALA A 763 -20.51 -34.98 4.69
N LEU A 764 -19.43 -35.73 4.53
CA LEU A 764 -19.04 -36.33 3.26
C LEU A 764 -19.65 -37.73 3.20
N PRO A 765 -20.72 -37.96 2.41
CA PRO A 765 -21.44 -39.23 2.43
C PRO A 765 -20.64 -40.34 1.75
N ALA A 766 -20.97 -41.58 2.13
CA ALA A 766 -20.40 -42.77 1.53
C ALA A 766 -20.61 -42.77 0.01
N GLY A 767 -19.52 -42.77 -0.76
CA GLY A 767 -19.56 -42.79 -2.23
C GLY A 767 -19.31 -41.44 -2.92
N ALA A 768 -19.21 -40.32 -2.20
CA ALA A 768 -19.00 -38.98 -2.77
C ALA A 768 -17.57 -38.70 -3.33
N ALA A 769 -16.78 -39.74 -3.63
CA ALA A 769 -15.44 -39.58 -4.16
C ALA A 769 -15.50 -39.07 -5.61
N ARG A 770 -14.96 -37.87 -5.87
CA ARG A 770 -14.75 -37.42 -7.26
C ARG A 770 -13.55 -38.15 -7.84
N ASN A 771 -13.66 -38.69 -9.07
CA ASN A 771 -12.51 -39.19 -9.82
C ASN A 771 -11.50 -38.04 -10.03
N ALA A 772 -10.23 -38.25 -9.66
CA ALA A 772 -9.19 -37.22 -9.66
C ALA A 772 -8.99 -36.55 -11.04
N ALA A 773 -9.32 -37.23 -12.13
CA ALA A 773 -9.31 -36.67 -13.49
C ALA A 773 -10.38 -35.58 -13.71
N ARG A 774 -11.59 -35.72 -13.16
CA ARG A 774 -12.67 -34.72 -13.26
C ARG A 774 -12.41 -33.48 -12.39
N ALA A 775 -11.73 -33.64 -11.25
CA ALA A 775 -11.40 -32.53 -10.35
C ALA A 775 -10.35 -31.56 -10.93
N ARG A 776 -9.41 -32.07 -11.74
CA ARG A 776 -8.45 -31.22 -12.48
C ARG A 776 -9.13 -30.36 -13.55
N ASN A 777 -10.08 -30.93 -14.29
CA ASN A 777 -10.85 -30.18 -15.29
C ASN A 777 -11.74 -29.11 -14.64
N ALA A 778 -12.39 -29.39 -13.50
CA ALA A 778 -13.21 -28.40 -12.80
C ALA A 778 -12.38 -27.21 -12.28
N ARG A 779 -11.14 -27.44 -11.84
CA ARG A 779 -10.21 -26.35 -11.45
C ARG A 779 -9.73 -25.55 -12.65
N ALA A 780 -9.45 -26.20 -13.78
CA ALA A 780 -9.11 -25.53 -15.03
C ALA A 780 -10.27 -24.66 -15.54
N VAL A 781 -11.51 -25.16 -15.49
CA VAL A 781 -12.73 -24.42 -15.87
C VAL A 781 -13.02 -23.27 -14.90
N SER A 782 -12.86 -23.46 -13.60
CA SER A 782 -13.02 -22.37 -12.61
C SER A 782 -11.89 -21.33 -12.70
N ALA A 783 -10.66 -21.72 -13.04
CA ALA A 783 -9.58 -20.79 -13.36
C ALA A 783 -9.82 -20.06 -14.69
N TYR A 784 -10.44 -20.71 -15.68
CA TYR A 784 -10.82 -20.13 -16.95
C TYR A 784 -11.95 -19.10 -16.79
N MET A 785 -13.02 -19.41 -16.05
CA MET A 785 -14.12 -18.48 -15.77
C MET A 785 -13.72 -17.30 -14.88
N ARG A 786 -12.63 -17.42 -14.11
CA ARG A 786 -12.02 -16.28 -13.40
C ARG A 786 -11.20 -15.37 -14.30
N ARG A 787 -10.68 -15.88 -15.41
CA ARG A 787 -9.99 -15.08 -16.44
C ARG A 787 -10.96 -14.48 -17.46
N HIS A 788 -12.16 -15.04 -17.58
CA HIS A 788 -13.22 -14.61 -18.49
C HIS A 788 -14.55 -14.62 -17.75
N PRO A 789 -14.80 -13.66 -16.84
CA PRO A 789 -16.12 -13.53 -16.24
C PRO A 789 -17.13 -13.24 -17.37
N PRO A 790 -18.31 -13.89 -17.37
CA PRO A 790 -19.36 -13.56 -18.32
C PRO A 790 -19.75 -12.09 -18.14
N SER A 791 -19.89 -11.37 -19.26
CA SER A 791 -20.33 -9.97 -19.25
C SER A 791 -21.73 -9.87 -18.62
N ASP A 792 -22.06 -8.72 -18.04
CA ASP A 792 -23.38 -8.50 -17.42
C ASP A 792 -24.56 -8.67 -18.41
N ALA A 793 -24.28 -8.68 -19.72
CA ALA A 793 -25.25 -9.04 -20.77
C ALA A 793 -25.72 -10.51 -20.68
N GLU A 794 -24.90 -11.45 -20.18
CA GLU A 794 -25.30 -12.85 -20.00
C GLU A 794 -26.05 -13.12 -18.67
N ARG A 795 -25.98 -12.20 -17.70
CA ARG A 795 -26.77 -12.32 -16.45
C ARG A 795 -28.24 -11.91 -16.64
N ILE A 796 -28.55 -11.18 -17.71
CA ILE A 796 -29.89 -10.61 -17.96
C ILE A 796 -30.77 -11.51 -18.85
N THR A 797 -30.24 -12.57 -19.46
CA THR A 797 -30.97 -13.39 -20.45
C THR A 797 -31.94 -14.44 -19.90
N ASN A 798 -32.23 -14.47 -18.59
CA ASN A 798 -33.19 -15.42 -18.00
C ASN A 798 -34.35 -14.79 -17.21
N ALA A 799 -34.69 -13.52 -17.48
CA ALA A 799 -35.96 -12.93 -17.04
C ALA A 799 -36.96 -12.95 -18.20
N PRO A 800 -38.24 -13.34 -18.00
CA PRO A 800 -39.25 -13.24 -19.05
C PRO A 800 -39.45 -11.75 -19.41
N LEU A 801 -39.21 -11.43 -20.68
CA LEU A 801 -39.52 -10.13 -21.27
C LEU A 801 -41.03 -10.05 -21.49
N ASP A 802 -41.74 -9.40 -20.56
CA ASP A 802 -43.04 -8.81 -20.84
C ASP A 802 -43.00 -7.31 -20.54
N GLY A 803 -43.12 -6.52 -21.60
CA GLY A 803 -43.56 -5.12 -21.58
C GLY A 803 -42.47 -4.08 -21.28
N LEU A 804 -41.98 -3.41 -22.31
CA LEU A 804 -42.04 -1.94 -22.49
C LEU A 804 -41.36 -1.55 -23.80
N ARG A 805 -42.15 -0.96 -24.70
CA ARG A 805 -41.71 -0.22 -25.88
C ARG A 805 -41.32 1.20 -25.48
#